data_AF-A0A563VXK7-F1
#
_entry.id   AF-A0A563VXK7-F1
#
_cell.length_a   1.000
_cell.length_b   1.000
_cell.length_c   1.000
_cell.angle_alpha   90.00
_cell.angle_beta   90.00
_cell.angle_gamma   90.00
#
_symmetry.space_group_name_H-M   'P 1'
#
loop_
_entity.id
_entity.type
_entity.pdbx_description
1 polymer ?
#
loop_
_entity_poly.entity_id
_entity_poly.type
_entity_poly.pdbx_seq_one_letter_code
_entity_poly.pdbx_strand_id
1 'polypeptide(L)'
;MNLLLSNKNIVDFLKKNKIVDINEQINTTNIESKICKNFNLLVSLSEKRLVLVKQEPHDRNGETKGDFSHEWQFYQLIRYFSDLKELSSLCSPATYFDRKNAILVFNYLSEYCDLEEFYTQHNIFPTKIAAFLGETLAKFHCLTFDNQDYESFLEPERETEGIPDFSKDLERIYPEIFGLISSDGIKFYELYQRDPNLHQAIASLQELYEPCCLVHDDLKFNNILLHLDWQELDSQQNKQSSLIRLIDWEKWSWGDPALDLGSIVASYLKLWLNSITVNRYISIEQALSLAGTPLEQIQPSLVVLFQSYCQCFPEVLTEFPDFLVRVMQFAGLGLIDSILAKLHYYEPFGNISICMLQVAKTLLCHPEKSIPTVFGLTTEELLNKEGTSNTATFNYDDLPENLQPLEEITETFSGLKDREELYKLLTSDRYNLVIEDIASKIKIDPDYSLSYGDRKILALPDKLQDYFTHLSQSQQETYLQYQLRDFLHEIYFSNEQISESDSPIELENNIHRGVNIDFYQQLSSSNSGVGYDDPDWNVLSNPHQGFILAQKNGLTLHIDLKRHLFSSSKSHRKGDTVAIRLPHNRIEAEFYVAVGDAGIINEDAPIISIYFNVDPQGAIALTKNLTQQFNIQKIAFEFSVLINPEDYYRFDATYLRIERKHYPKIQAILTEIYQQTRSHFQSQIPLFTKRLAAGIGLAEEPINESQEFGLHRCQIIAEALLIDRQKERSRQRRGAVRTAKLARARALKEKINLIQQSLIQHGIDLEHPYLNGGDDIYSVLSVDG
;
A
#
# COMPACT_ATOMS: atom_id res chain seq x y z
N MET A 1 -10.01 22.07 21.11
CA MET A 1 -10.01 21.28 19.87
C MET A 1 -9.25 22.06 18.83
N ASN A 2 -8.28 21.41 18.20
CA ASN A 2 -7.63 21.92 17.00
C ASN A 2 -8.65 21.86 15.85
N LEU A 3 -8.51 22.76 14.88
CA LEU A 3 -9.36 22.77 13.70
C LEU A 3 -9.00 21.55 12.83
N LEU A 4 -9.96 20.68 12.50
CA LEU A 4 -9.80 19.71 11.42
C LEU A 4 -10.18 20.38 10.11
N LEU A 5 -9.26 20.40 9.14
CA LEU A 5 -9.50 21.00 7.84
C LEU A 5 -10.45 20.12 7.03
N SER A 6 -11.36 20.76 6.31
CA SER A 6 -12.30 20.10 5.39
C SER A 6 -12.61 20.98 4.19
N ASN A 7 -13.22 20.39 3.15
CA ASN A 7 -13.73 21.17 2.02
C ASN A 7 -14.81 22.19 2.44
N LYS A 8 -15.44 22.03 3.61
CA LYS A 8 -16.45 22.97 4.14
C LYS A 8 -15.85 24.19 4.84
N ASN A 9 -14.67 24.09 5.44
CA ASN A 9 -14.10 25.15 6.28
C ASN A 9 -12.83 25.81 5.72
N ILE A 10 -12.22 25.24 4.67
CA ILE A 10 -10.97 25.75 4.09
C ILE A 10 -11.07 27.20 3.59
N VAL A 11 -12.20 27.58 2.98
CA VAL A 11 -12.41 28.95 2.47
C VAL A 11 -12.42 29.96 3.60
N ASP A 12 -13.12 29.65 4.70
CA ASP A 12 -13.17 30.50 5.88
C ASP A 12 -11.78 30.59 6.55
N PHE A 13 -11.05 29.48 6.60
CA PHE A 13 -9.67 29.46 7.09
C PHE A 13 -8.76 30.39 6.26
N LEU A 14 -8.79 30.29 4.93
CA LEU A 14 -7.96 31.11 4.03
C LEU A 14 -8.29 32.60 4.16
N LYS A 15 -9.59 32.96 4.23
CA LYS A 15 -10.04 34.35 4.40
C LYS A 15 -9.67 34.93 5.76
N LYS A 16 -9.91 34.18 6.84
CA LYS A 16 -9.62 34.61 8.22
C LYS A 16 -8.13 34.92 8.41
N ASN A 17 -7.26 34.14 7.78
CA ASN A 17 -5.81 34.31 7.85
C ASN A 17 -5.23 35.24 6.77
N LYS A 18 -6.08 35.90 5.96
CA LYS A 18 -5.68 36.86 4.91
C LYS A 18 -4.75 36.27 3.84
N ILE A 19 -4.88 34.97 3.58
CA ILE A 19 -4.15 34.28 2.49
C ILE A 19 -4.81 34.55 1.13
N VAL A 20 -6.12 34.80 1.15
CA VAL A 20 -6.94 35.19 0.00
C VAL A 20 -7.75 36.44 0.34
N ASP A 21 -8.20 37.18 -0.69
CA ASP A 21 -9.08 38.33 -0.49
C ASP A 21 -10.40 37.89 0.15
N ILE A 22 -10.96 38.72 1.04
CA ILE A 22 -12.24 38.42 1.69
C ILE A 22 -13.40 38.34 0.68
N ASN A 23 -13.28 39.06 -0.44
CA ASN A 23 -14.25 39.10 -1.53
C ASN A 23 -14.05 37.99 -2.57
N GLU A 24 -12.98 37.20 -2.45
CA GLU A 24 -12.70 36.06 -3.32
C GLU A 24 -13.88 35.06 -3.26
N GLN A 25 -14.44 34.71 -4.41
CA GLN A 25 -15.52 33.73 -4.52
C GLN A 25 -14.92 32.36 -4.83
N ILE A 26 -14.91 31.47 -3.84
CA ILE A 26 -14.41 30.09 -3.95
C ILE A 26 -15.59 29.16 -3.70
N ASN A 27 -15.98 28.38 -4.72
CA ASN A 27 -17.03 27.38 -4.58
C ASN A 27 -16.42 26.00 -4.22
N THR A 28 -17.25 25.06 -3.79
CA THR A 28 -16.80 23.69 -3.47
C THR A 28 -16.18 22.98 -4.67
N THR A 29 -16.62 23.28 -5.89
CA THR A 29 -16.04 22.77 -7.14
C THR A 29 -14.61 23.26 -7.42
N ASN A 30 -14.14 24.27 -6.68
CA ASN A 30 -12.78 24.80 -6.77
C ASN A 30 -11.83 24.13 -5.78
N ILE A 31 -12.29 23.14 -5.01
CA ILE A 31 -11.53 22.44 -3.98
C ILE A 31 -11.35 21.00 -4.43
N GLU A 32 -10.11 20.59 -4.59
CA GLU A 32 -9.71 19.25 -4.99
C GLU A 32 -8.89 18.61 -3.86
N SER A 33 -9.15 17.35 -3.55
CA SER A 33 -8.27 16.56 -2.67
C SER A 33 -7.06 16.09 -3.46
N LYS A 34 -5.85 16.29 -2.94
CA LYS A 34 -4.65 15.61 -3.44
C LYS A 34 -4.35 14.45 -2.48
N ILE A 35 -4.57 13.22 -2.94
CA ILE A 35 -4.40 12.01 -2.11
C ILE A 35 -2.91 11.81 -1.84
N CYS A 36 -2.50 11.95 -0.57
CA CYS A 36 -1.12 11.85 -0.11
C CYS A 36 -1.07 11.33 1.34
N LYS A 37 0.12 11.19 1.92
CA LYS A 37 0.31 10.90 3.36
C LYS A 37 -0.39 11.92 4.27
N ASN A 38 -0.35 13.20 3.91
CA ASN A 38 -0.94 14.31 4.64
C ASN A 38 -2.31 14.70 4.05
N PHE A 39 -3.16 15.39 4.83
CA PHE A 39 -4.43 15.88 4.31
C PHE A 39 -4.22 17.14 3.46
N ASN A 40 -4.32 17.00 2.15
CA ASN A 40 -3.96 18.05 1.19
C ASN A 40 -5.18 18.48 0.38
N LEU A 41 -5.48 19.78 0.41
CA LEU A 41 -6.51 20.41 -0.40
C LEU A 41 -5.89 21.43 -1.35
N LEU A 42 -6.14 21.24 -2.65
CA LEU A 42 -5.81 22.20 -3.70
C LEU A 42 -7.01 23.13 -3.93
N VAL A 43 -6.79 24.43 -3.79
CA VAL A 43 -7.83 25.45 -3.94
C VAL A 43 -7.54 26.31 -5.16
N SER A 44 -8.49 26.31 -6.09
CA SER A 44 -8.48 27.17 -7.28
C SER A 44 -9.07 28.54 -6.98
N LEU A 45 -8.27 29.58 -7.20
CA LEU A 45 -8.63 30.98 -7.00
C LEU A 45 -8.83 31.69 -8.33
N SER A 46 -9.26 32.95 -8.27
CA SER A 46 -9.33 33.85 -9.42
C SER A 46 -7.97 33.96 -10.12
N GLU A 47 -8.00 34.30 -11.41
CA GLU A 47 -6.79 34.44 -12.25
C GLU A 47 -5.97 33.15 -12.42
N LYS A 48 -6.60 31.98 -12.19
CA LYS A 48 -5.95 30.65 -12.28
C LYS A 48 -4.83 30.44 -11.25
N ARG A 49 -4.79 31.21 -10.17
CA ARG A 49 -3.85 30.95 -9.07
C ARG A 49 -4.31 29.73 -8.28
N LEU A 50 -3.38 28.84 -7.98
CA LEU A 50 -3.62 27.62 -7.21
C LEU A 50 -2.89 27.69 -5.86
N VAL A 51 -3.58 27.31 -4.79
CA VAL A 51 -3.03 27.25 -3.43
C VAL A 51 -3.19 25.85 -2.88
N LEU A 52 -2.09 25.26 -2.40
CA LEU A 52 -2.11 23.97 -1.72
C LEU A 52 -2.12 24.20 -0.22
N VAL A 53 -3.12 23.65 0.47
CA VAL A 53 -3.24 23.68 1.92
C VAL A 53 -3.05 22.26 2.43
N LYS A 54 -1.94 22.03 3.15
CA LYS A 54 -1.64 20.75 3.81
C LYS A 54 -2.01 20.85 5.28
N GLN A 55 -2.57 19.80 5.86
CA GLN A 55 -2.69 19.62 7.31
C GLN A 55 -2.13 18.27 7.75
N GLU A 56 -1.39 18.24 8.85
CA GLU A 56 -0.95 16.98 9.46
C GLU A 56 -2.15 16.12 9.87
N PRO A 57 -2.14 14.81 9.54
CA PRO A 57 -3.14 13.87 10.04
C PRO A 57 -3.10 13.80 11.57
N HIS A 58 -4.28 13.80 12.19
CA HIS A 58 -4.40 13.65 13.63
C HIS A 58 -4.38 12.16 13.99
N ASP A 59 -3.63 11.80 15.02
CA ASP A 59 -3.60 10.44 15.54
C ASP A 59 -4.84 10.13 16.41
N ARG A 60 -4.84 8.96 17.05
CA ARG A 60 -5.95 8.52 17.91
C ARG A 60 -6.17 9.42 19.15
N ASN A 61 -5.16 10.18 19.57
CA ASN A 61 -5.26 11.10 20.69
C ASN A 61 -5.67 12.51 20.24
N GLY A 62 -5.84 12.73 18.93
CA GLY A 62 -6.05 14.06 18.35
C GLY A 62 -4.78 14.90 18.34
N GLU A 63 -3.61 14.25 18.38
CA GLU A 63 -2.29 14.88 18.35
C GLU A 63 -1.68 14.77 16.95
N THR A 64 -0.84 15.75 16.59
CA THR A 64 -0.07 15.76 15.34
C THR A 64 1.38 15.46 15.65
N LYS A 65 2.15 14.98 14.66
CA LYS A 65 3.56 14.59 14.88
C LYS A 65 4.48 15.79 15.08
N GLY A 66 4.08 16.97 14.58
CA GLY A 66 4.91 18.18 14.56
C GLY A 66 5.78 18.30 13.30
N ASP A 67 5.55 17.43 12.32
CA ASP A 67 6.28 17.34 11.05
C ASP A 67 6.29 18.69 10.29
N PHE A 68 5.20 19.46 10.30
CA PHE A 68 5.14 20.78 9.63
C PHE A 68 5.76 21.91 10.46
N SER A 69 5.82 21.77 11.78
CA SER A 69 6.60 22.71 12.61
C SER A 69 8.08 22.56 12.26
N HIS A 70 8.54 21.31 12.12
CA HIS A 70 9.87 20.97 11.67
C HIS A 70 10.13 21.49 10.25
N GLU A 71 9.26 21.19 9.28
CA GLU A 71 9.36 21.70 7.90
C GLU A 71 9.40 23.24 7.84
N TRP A 72 8.63 23.94 8.69
CA TRP A 72 8.63 25.39 8.72
C TRP A 72 9.98 25.99 9.16
N GLN A 73 10.71 25.33 10.06
CA GLN A 73 12.04 25.81 10.50
C GLN A 73 13.04 25.85 9.34
N PHE A 74 13.00 24.88 8.42
CA PHE A 74 13.80 24.89 7.19
C PHE A 74 13.54 26.14 6.34
N TYR A 75 12.27 26.49 6.14
CA TYR A 75 11.91 27.72 5.41
C TYR A 75 12.34 28.99 6.16
N GLN A 76 12.38 28.97 7.50
CA GLN A 76 12.90 30.08 8.29
C GLN A 76 14.42 30.23 8.13
N LEU A 77 15.17 29.12 8.12
CA LEU A 77 16.62 29.11 7.88
C LEU A 77 16.97 29.79 6.56
N ILE A 78 16.38 29.32 5.45
CA ILE A 78 16.64 29.85 4.10
C ILE A 78 16.27 31.33 3.99
N ARG A 79 15.23 31.78 4.70
CA ARG A 79 14.84 33.21 4.72
C ARG A 79 15.75 34.07 5.56
N TYR A 80 16.31 33.50 6.63
CA TYR A 80 17.13 34.23 7.59
C TYR A 80 18.55 34.47 7.05
N PHE A 81 19.17 33.45 6.45
CA PHE A 81 20.54 33.53 5.95
C PHE A 81 20.58 33.90 4.46
N SER A 82 21.16 35.06 4.13
CA SER A 82 21.25 35.55 2.75
C SER A 82 22.05 34.64 1.82
N ASP A 83 23.01 33.90 2.37
CA ASP A 83 23.91 33.03 1.63
C ASP A 83 23.19 31.75 1.16
N LEU A 84 22.07 31.41 1.80
CA LEU A 84 21.19 30.31 1.40
C LEU A 84 20.07 30.75 0.44
N LYS A 85 20.03 32.03 0.06
CA LYS A 85 18.95 32.58 -0.77
C LYS A 85 18.83 31.88 -2.12
N GLU A 86 19.93 31.38 -2.67
CA GLU A 86 19.94 30.62 -3.92
C GLU A 86 19.24 29.25 -3.80
N LEU A 87 19.16 28.66 -2.61
CA LEU A 87 18.40 27.43 -2.36
C LEU A 87 16.88 27.65 -2.47
N SER A 88 16.40 28.88 -2.33
CA SER A 88 14.96 29.20 -2.44
C SER A 88 14.38 28.92 -3.83
N SER A 89 15.20 28.97 -4.89
CA SER A 89 14.75 28.62 -6.25
C SER A 89 14.69 27.10 -6.46
N LEU A 90 15.35 26.33 -5.60
CA LEU A 90 15.42 24.86 -5.62
C LEU A 90 14.36 24.22 -4.71
N CYS A 91 13.53 25.00 -4.03
CA CYS A 91 12.44 24.52 -3.17
C CYS A 91 11.09 25.12 -3.57
N SER A 92 9.99 24.50 -3.14
CA SER A 92 8.67 25.13 -3.17
C SER A 92 8.46 26.01 -1.94
N PRO A 93 8.11 27.30 -2.08
CA PRO A 93 8.02 28.21 -0.94
C PRO A 93 6.72 28.01 -0.15
N ALA A 94 6.84 27.56 1.12
CA ALA A 94 5.72 27.63 2.07
C ALA A 94 5.41 29.10 2.41
N THR A 95 4.19 29.54 2.12
CA THR A 95 3.76 30.94 2.26
C THR A 95 3.24 31.29 3.66
N TYR A 96 2.67 30.31 4.37
CA TYR A 96 2.05 30.52 5.67
C TYR A 96 2.06 29.22 6.48
N PHE A 97 2.22 29.34 7.80
CA PHE A 97 2.15 28.23 8.75
C PHE A 97 1.28 28.61 9.96
N ASP A 98 0.25 27.80 10.23
CA ASP A 98 -0.53 27.85 11.45
C ASP A 98 -0.04 26.75 12.41
N ARG A 99 0.88 27.12 13.31
CA ARG A 99 1.45 26.22 14.32
C ARG A 99 0.39 25.58 15.23
N LYS A 100 -0.73 26.28 15.49
CA LYS A 100 -1.76 25.79 16.41
C LYS A 100 -2.53 24.61 15.81
N ASN A 101 -2.76 24.63 14.50
CA ASN A 101 -3.57 23.63 13.82
C ASN A 101 -2.75 22.71 12.89
N ALA A 102 -1.41 22.86 12.89
CA ALA A 102 -0.49 22.15 12.00
C ALA A 102 -0.90 22.27 10.52
N ILE A 103 -1.19 23.50 10.06
CA ILE A 103 -1.59 23.78 8.68
C ILE A 103 -0.49 24.55 7.97
N LEU A 104 0.00 24.02 6.86
CA LEU A 104 1.03 24.62 6.02
C LEU A 104 0.44 24.97 4.64
N VAL A 105 0.75 26.15 4.14
CA VAL A 105 0.12 26.67 2.91
C VAL A 105 1.18 27.03 1.88
N PHE A 106 1.02 26.55 0.66
CA PHE A 106 1.94 26.73 -0.45
C PHE A 106 1.26 27.40 -1.64
N ASN A 107 2.06 28.13 -2.42
CA ASN A 107 1.69 28.36 -3.81
C ASN A 107 1.86 27.05 -4.56
N TYR A 108 0.82 26.60 -5.25
CA TYR A 108 0.91 25.39 -6.05
C TYR A 108 1.56 25.71 -7.39
N LEU A 109 2.50 24.87 -7.82
CA LEU A 109 3.30 25.07 -9.02
C LEU A 109 2.74 24.19 -10.16
N SER A 110 1.85 24.75 -10.97
CA SER A 110 1.19 24.05 -12.07
C SER A 110 2.10 23.69 -13.23
N GLU A 111 3.26 24.34 -13.31
CA GLU A 111 4.30 24.14 -14.33
C GLU A 111 5.28 23.01 -13.98
N TYR A 112 5.00 22.26 -12.90
CA TYR A 112 5.78 21.10 -12.48
C TYR A 112 4.88 19.86 -12.37
N CYS A 113 5.49 18.69 -12.59
CA CYS A 113 4.92 17.38 -12.25
C CYS A 113 5.81 16.66 -11.23
N ASP A 114 5.27 15.60 -10.64
CA ASP A 114 5.99 14.70 -9.75
C ASP A 114 7.01 13.84 -10.56
N LEU A 115 8.24 13.70 -10.06
CA LEU A 115 9.28 12.95 -10.79
C LEU A 115 9.00 11.44 -10.81
N GLU A 116 8.38 10.89 -9.76
CA GLU A 116 7.95 9.48 -9.72
C GLU A 116 6.84 9.24 -10.75
N GLU A 117 5.89 10.16 -10.84
CA GLU A 117 4.84 10.14 -11.86
C GLU A 117 5.44 10.18 -13.27
N PHE A 118 6.36 11.11 -13.55
CA PHE A 118 7.02 11.22 -14.85
C PHE A 118 7.75 9.92 -15.25
N TYR A 119 8.56 9.36 -14.35
CA TYR A 119 9.28 8.12 -14.61
C TYR A 119 8.33 6.93 -14.77
N THR A 120 7.27 6.88 -13.98
CA THR A 120 6.27 5.81 -14.06
C THR A 120 5.48 5.89 -15.35
N GLN A 121 5.07 7.08 -15.80
CA GLN A 121 4.27 7.27 -17.00
C GLN A 121 5.09 7.07 -18.27
N HIS A 122 6.29 7.66 -18.35
CA HIS A 122 7.06 7.69 -19.60
C HIS A 122 8.09 6.57 -19.72
N ASN A 123 8.50 5.94 -18.61
CA ASN A 123 9.54 4.89 -18.57
C ASN A 123 10.84 5.29 -19.31
N ILE A 124 11.24 6.56 -19.20
CA ILE A 124 12.50 7.10 -19.70
C ILE A 124 13.29 7.74 -18.55
N PHE A 125 14.62 7.63 -18.59
CA PHE A 125 15.50 8.13 -17.53
C PHE A 125 16.58 9.06 -18.09
N PRO A 126 16.22 10.32 -18.42
CA PRO A 126 17.17 11.27 -19.01
C PRO A 126 18.29 11.64 -18.05
N THR A 127 19.53 11.49 -18.48
CA THR A 127 20.72 11.84 -17.70
C THR A 127 20.80 13.33 -17.35
N LYS A 128 20.17 14.20 -18.15
CA LYS A 128 20.04 15.64 -17.85
C LYS A 128 19.33 15.89 -16.51
N ILE A 129 18.25 15.17 -16.24
CA ILE A 129 17.49 15.29 -14.99
C ILE A 129 18.36 14.79 -13.83
N ALA A 130 19.01 13.64 -14.00
CA ALA A 130 19.90 13.05 -12.99
C ALA A 130 21.10 13.96 -12.66
N ALA A 131 21.72 14.58 -13.68
CA ALA A 131 22.80 15.55 -13.50
C ALA A 131 22.35 16.73 -12.63
N PHE A 132 21.22 17.34 -12.99
CA PHE A 132 20.68 18.48 -12.27
C PHE A 132 20.26 18.13 -10.85
N LEU A 133 19.72 16.93 -10.63
CA LEU A 133 19.42 16.42 -9.29
C LEU A 133 20.70 16.29 -8.45
N GLY A 134 21.76 15.70 -9.01
CA GLY A 134 23.06 15.55 -8.34
C GLY A 134 23.68 16.91 -7.97
N GLU A 135 23.64 17.87 -8.90
CA GLU A 135 24.06 19.26 -8.65
C GLU A 135 23.19 19.94 -7.58
N THR A 136 21.88 19.71 -7.58
CA THR A 136 20.95 20.30 -6.61
C THR A 136 21.27 19.82 -5.20
N LEU A 137 21.41 18.52 -4.99
CA LEU A 137 21.76 17.94 -3.69
C LEU A 137 23.13 18.41 -3.21
N ALA A 138 24.12 18.38 -4.10
CA ALA A 138 25.46 18.87 -3.78
C ALA A 138 25.46 20.34 -3.35
N LYS A 139 24.60 21.20 -3.92
CA LYS A 139 24.47 22.60 -3.49
C LYS A 139 23.94 22.73 -2.06
N PHE A 140 22.91 21.96 -1.68
CA PHE A 140 22.40 21.97 -0.30
C PHE A 140 23.50 21.56 0.69
N HIS A 141 24.14 20.42 0.41
CA HIS A 141 25.16 19.87 1.29
C HIS A 141 26.39 20.79 1.37
N CYS A 142 26.94 21.20 0.22
CA CYS A 142 28.13 22.05 0.15
C CYS A 142 27.92 23.43 0.81
N LEU A 143 26.78 24.09 0.58
CA LEU A 143 26.51 25.41 1.18
C LEU A 143 26.31 25.36 2.69
N THR A 144 25.92 24.20 3.24
CA THR A 144 25.67 24.02 4.67
C THR A 144 26.76 23.22 5.38
N PHE A 145 27.74 22.69 4.65
CA PHE A 145 28.81 21.84 5.16
C PHE A 145 29.60 22.50 6.28
N ASP A 146 29.69 21.82 7.43
CA ASP A 146 30.36 22.22 8.66
C ASP A 146 29.99 23.64 9.17
N ASN A 147 28.77 24.09 8.88
CA ASN A 147 28.31 25.41 9.27
C ASN A 147 27.57 25.41 10.61
N GLN A 148 28.31 25.70 11.69
CA GLN A 148 27.78 25.75 13.06
C GLN A 148 26.69 26.80 13.28
N ASP A 149 26.70 27.91 12.53
CA ASP A 149 25.68 28.95 12.68
C ASP A 149 24.32 28.46 12.17
N TYR A 150 24.31 27.69 11.08
CA TYR A 150 23.09 27.08 10.53
C TYR A 150 22.60 25.95 11.43
N GLU A 151 23.50 25.09 11.90
CA GLU A 151 23.17 24.03 12.85
C GLU A 151 22.54 24.60 14.12
N SER A 152 23.21 25.58 14.75
CA SER A 152 22.72 26.23 15.98
C SER A 152 21.39 26.94 15.80
N PHE A 153 21.06 27.41 14.60
CA PHE A 153 19.76 28.00 14.29
C PHE A 153 18.63 26.96 14.33
N LEU A 154 18.94 25.72 13.94
CA LEU A 154 18.03 24.58 13.88
C LEU A 154 17.91 23.81 15.21
N GLU A 155 18.87 23.99 16.13
CA GLU A 155 18.91 23.33 17.45
C GLU A 155 17.88 23.72 18.53
N PRO A 156 17.29 24.94 18.62
CA PRO A 156 16.55 25.38 19.81
C PRO A 156 15.28 24.60 20.18
N GLU A 157 14.78 23.72 19.31
CA GLU A 157 13.60 22.86 19.57
C GLU A 157 13.95 21.36 19.71
N ARG A 158 15.24 20.96 19.79
CA ARG A 158 15.64 19.54 19.96
C ARG A 158 15.46 19.04 21.40
N GLU A 159 14.48 18.16 21.62
CA GLU A 159 14.55 17.19 22.74
C GLU A 159 15.52 16.05 22.35
N THR A 160 16.82 16.29 22.48
CA THR A 160 17.89 15.26 22.53
C THR A 160 17.70 14.02 21.64
N GLU A 161 17.96 14.11 20.34
CA GLU A 161 18.38 12.92 19.59
C GLU A 161 19.82 13.15 19.13
N GLY A 162 20.72 12.27 19.58
CA GLY A 162 22.11 12.20 19.13
C GLY A 162 22.19 11.53 17.76
N ILE A 163 23.23 10.74 17.53
CA ILE A 163 23.33 9.89 16.33
C ILE A 163 22.03 9.07 16.17
N PRO A 164 21.38 9.07 14.98
CA PRO A 164 20.15 8.33 14.74
C PRO A 164 20.31 6.84 15.04
N ASP A 165 19.28 6.21 15.61
CA ASP A 165 19.25 4.76 15.79
C ASP A 165 18.55 4.09 14.61
N PHE A 166 19.34 3.63 13.64
CA PHE A 166 18.83 2.96 12.43
C PHE A 166 18.24 1.57 12.71
N SER A 167 18.38 1.05 13.93
CA SER A 167 17.85 -0.25 14.37
C SER A 167 16.56 -0.15 15.20
N LYS A 168 16.17 1.07 15.59
CA LYS A 168 15.08 1.36 16.54
C LYS A 168 13.77 0.64 16.22
N ASP A 169 13.34 0.72 14.96
CA ASP A 169 12.08 0.14 14.48
C ASP A 169 12.22 -1.31 14.01
N LEU A 170 13.43 -1.89 14.06
CA LEU A 170 13.74 -3.21 13.53
C LEU A 170 13.94 -4.28 14.62
N GLU A 171 14.66 -3.92 15.69
CA GLU A 171 15.06 -4.90 16.71
C GLU A 171 14.08 -5.00 17.89
N ARG A 172 13.47 -3.87 18.29
CA ARG A 172 12.71 -3.78 19.54
C ARG A 172 11.21 -3.91 19.34
N ILE A 173 10.77 -5.09 18.91
CA ILE A 173 9.36 -5.40 18.69
C ILE A 173 8.69 -6.02 19.93
N TYR A 174 7.43 -5.66 20.15
CA TYR A 174 6.59 -6.12 21.27
C TYR A 174 5.33 -6.82 20.76
N PRO A 175 4.59 -7.59 21.59
CA PRO A 175 3.35 -8.27 21.20
C PRO A 175 2.29 -7.37 20.52
N GLU A 176 2.29 -6.07 20.79
CA GLU A 176 1.41 -5.10 20.14
C GLU A 176 1.58 -5.05 18.62
N ILE A 177 2.75 -5.45 18.08
CA ILE A 177 3.01 -5.45 16.65
C ILE A 177 1.99 -6.28 15.85
N PHE A 178 1.48 -7.37 16.42
CA PHE A 178 0.45 -8.21 15.80
C PHE A 178 -0.89 -7.49 15.62
N GLY A 179 -1.11 -6.39 16.35
CA GLY A 179 -2.27 -5.51 16.20
C GLY A 179 -2.03 -4.31 15.27
N LEU A 180 -0.79 -4.10 14.80
CA LEU A 180 -0.34 -2.87 14.13
C LEU A 180 0.12 -3.09 12.69
N ILE A 181 0.40 -4.31 12.28
CA ILE A 181 0.75 -4.68 10.90
C ILE A 181 0.01 -5.95 10.49
N SER A 182 -0.03 -6.24 9.19
CA SER A 182 -0.61 -7.48 8.65
C SER A 182 0.16 -8.72 9.12
N SER A 183 -0.51 -9.88 9.10
CA SER A 183 0.14 -11.16 9.42
C SER A 183 1.32 -11.47 8.51
N ASP A 184 1.23 -11.12 7.23
CA ASP A 184 2.35 -11.21 6.29
C ASP A 184 3.49 -10.24 6.65
N GLY A 185 3.17 -9.06 7.18
CA GLY A 185 4.16 -8.09 7.66
C GLY A 185 5.08 -8.62 8.76
N ILE A 186 4.60 -9.55 9.60
CA ILE A 186 5.43 -10.21 10.63
C ILE A 186 6.58 -11.00 10.00
N LYS A 187 6.39 -11.56 8.79
CA LYS A 187 7.43 -12.32 8.07
C LYS A 187 8.65 -11.47 7.74
N PHE A 188 8.50 -10.16 7.55
CA PHE A 188 9.63 -9.25 7.38
C PHE A 188 10.55 -9.30 8.60
N TYR A 189 10.00 -9.16 9.81
CA TYR A 189 10.77 -9.20 11.06
C TYR A 189 11.40 -10.57 11.29
N GLU A 190 10.72 -11.66 10.95
CA GLU A 190 11.32 -13.01 10.99
C GLU A 190 12.53 -13.13 10.07
N LEU A 191 12.46 -12.60 8.85
CA LEU A 191 13.56 -12.66 7.89
C LEU A 191 14.73 -11.75 8.32
N TYR A 192 14.41 -10.53 8.76
CA TYR A 192 15.40 -9.57 9.25
C TYR A 192 16.16 -10.14 10.45
N GLN A 193 15.46 -10.57 11.50
CA GLN A 193 16.06 -11.01 12.76
C GLN A 193 16.91 -12.30 12.63
N ARG A 194 16.70 -13.08 11.56
CA ARG A 194 17.50 -14.28 11.27
C ARG A 194 18.85 -13.97 10.64
N ASP A 195 19.13 -12.72 10.25
CA ASP A 195 20.35 -12.34 9.55
C ASP A 195 21.31 -11.49 10.41
N PRO A 196 22.26 -12.13 11.12
CA PRO A 196 23.21 -11.40 11.96
C PRO A 196 24.16 -10.49 11.17
N ASN A 197 24.42 -10.78 9.88
CA ASN A 197 25.28 -9.91 9.06
C ASN A 197 24.56 -8.59 8.74
N LEU A 198 23.24 -8.65 8.52
CA LEU A 198 22.43 -7.47 8.28
C LEU A 198 22.38 -6.55 9.51
N HIS A 199 22.16 -7.12 10.71
CA HIS A 199 22.23 -6.36 11.96
C HIS A 199 23.58 -5.68 12.13
N GLN A 200 24.67 -6.42 11.92
CA GLN A 200 26.03 -5.88 12.06
C GLN A 200 26.29 -4.77 11.03
N ALA A 201 25.81 -4.91 9.80
CA ALA A 201 25.99 -3.90 8.76
C ALA A 201 25.28 -2.58 9.10
N ILE A 202 24.04 -2.64 9.60
CA ILE A 202 23.27 -1.45 10.03
C ILE A 202 23.94 -0.79 11.24
N ALA A 203 24.36 -1.58 12.23
CA ALA A 203 25.09 -1.06 13.38
C ALA A 203 26.42 -0.39 12.98
N SER A 204 27.16 -0.99 12.03
CA SER A 204 28.40 -0.40 11.51
C SER A 204 28.14 0.89 10.74
N LEU A 205 27.06 0.96 9.97
CA LEU A 205 26.65 2.18 9.26
C LEU A 205 26.32 3.31 10.25
N GLN A 206 25.64 3.00 11.36
CA GLN A 206 25.35 3.97 12.42
C GLN A 206 26.63 4.51 13.09
N GLU A 207 27.64 3.67 13.29
CA GLU A 207 28.95 4.09 13.81
C GLU A 207 29.73 5.00 12.83
N LEU A 208 29.47 4.88 11.53
CA LEU A 208 30.10 5.66 10.46
C LEU A 208 29.33 6.93 10.07
N TYR A 209 28.12 7.11 10.61
CA TYR A 209 27.29 8.28 10.32
C TYR A 209 27.93 9.55 10.89
N GLU A 210 28.23 10.51 10.01
CA GLU A 210 28.84 11.78 10.40
C GLU A 210 27.90 12.95 10.07
N PRO A 211 27.28 13.60 11.07
CA PRO A 211 26.40 14.74 10.83
C PRO A 211 27.21 16.01 10.54
N CYS A 212 27.20 16.48 9.29
CA CYS A 212 28.03 17.62 8.86
C CYS A 212 27.31 18.67 8.00
N CYS A 213 26.10 18.40 7.51
CA CYS A 213 25.37 19.37 6.69
C CYS A 213 23.85 19.19 6.80
N LEU A 214 23.09 20.12 6.24
CA LEU A 214 21.64 19.98 6.12
C LEU A 214 21.30 18.92 5.07
N VAL A 215 20.63 17.84 5.49
CA VAL A 215 20.10 16.78 4.63
C VAL A 215 18.58 16.80 4.65
N HIS A 216 17.95 16.29 3.59
CA HIS A 216 16.50 16.19 3.49
C HIS A 216 15.93 15.04 4.33
N ASP A 217 16.64 13.90 4.41
CA ASP A 217 16.32 12.74 5.27
C ASP A 217 15.00 12.00 4.96
N ASP A 218 14.35 12.34 3.86
CA ASP A 218 13.19 11.62 3.29
C ASP A 218 13.14 11.84 1.78
N LEU A 219 14.32 11.75 1.14
CA LEU A 219 14.44 12.09 -0.26
C LEU A 219 14.03 10.91 -1.15
N LYS A 220 12.90 11.08 -1.84
CA LYS A 220 12.30 10.12 -2.76
C LYS A 220 11.75 10.85 -3.98
N PHE A 221 11.50 10.14 -5.09
CA PHE A 221 11.11 10.79 -6.34
C PHE A 221 9.82 11.62 -6.23
N ASN A 222 8.86 11.22 -5.41
CA ASN A 222 7.65 12.01 -5.17
C ASN A 222 7.84 13.25 -4.28
N ASN A 223 9.04 13.43 -3.72
CA ASN A 223 9.47 14.65 -3.06
C ASN A 223 10.30 15.55 -4.01
N ILE A 224 10.30 15.23 -5.31
CA ILE A 224 11.01 15.97 -6.36
C ILE A 224 10.03 16.39 -7.44
N LEU A 225 9.90 17.70 -7.65
CA LEU A 225 9.12 18.28 -8.73
C LEU A 225 10.00 18.55 -9.96
N LEU A 226 9.55 18.08 -11.13
CA LEU A 226 10.19 18.29 -12.43
C LEU A 226 9.40 19.33 -13.25
N HIS A 227 10.08 20.34 -13.78
CA HIS A 227 9.43 21.33 -14.65
C HIS A 227 8.97 20.68 -15.96
N LEU A 228 7.76 21.02 -16.44
CA LEU A 228 7.19 20.40 -17.65
C LEU A 228 8.08 20.64 -18.89
N ASP A 229 8.66 21.83 -19.02
CA ASP A 229 9.61 22.18 -20.09
C ASP A 229 11.08 21.80 -19.81
N TRP A 230 11.36 20.74 -19.04
CA TRP A 230 12.72 20.35 -18.63
C TRP A 230 13.71 20.16 -19.81
N GLN A 231 13.20 19.83 -20.99
CA GLN A 231 14.01 19.67 -22.20
C GLN A 231 14.61 21.01 -22.66
N GLU A 232 13.83 22.09 -22.61
CA GLU A 232 14.19 23.42 -23.11
C GLU A 232 14.90 24.28 -22.06
N LEU A 233 14.78 23.94 -20.78
CA LEU A 233 15.50 24.61 -19.70
C LEU A 233 16.99 24.29 -19.77
N ASP A 234 17.75 25.10 -20.51
CA ASP A 234 19.20 25.18 -20.39
C ASP A 234 19.56 26.02 -19.16
N SER A 235 20.46 25.49 -18.33
CA SER A 235 20.84 25.99 -17.01
C SER A 235 21.39 27.43 -16.98
N GLN A 236 21.49 28.12 -18.13
CA GLN A 236 22.03 29.48 -18.23
C GLN A 236 21.12 30.53 -18.87
N GLN A 237 19.98 30.20 -19.50
CA GLN A 237 19.18 31.20 -20.24
C GLN A 237 17.85 31.61 -19.59
N ASN A 238 17.23 30.78 -18.75
CA ASN A 238 16.00 31.12 -18.01
C ASN A 238 16.24 31.21 -16.49
N LYS A 239 16.65 32.39 -16.00
CA LYS A 239 16.91 32.65 -14.57
C LYS A 239 15.69 32.54 -13.64
N GLN A 240 14.47 32.32 -14.17
CA GLN A 240 13.24 32.37 -13.37
C GLN A 240 12.72 31.02 -12.86
N SER A 241 13.01 29.90 -13.53
CA SER A 241 12.46 28.58 -13.18
C SER A 241 13.56 27.53 -13.09
N SER A 242 13.66 26.84 -11.94
CA SER A 242 14.57 25.72 -11.75
C SER A 242 14.02 24.47 -12.45
N LEU A 243 14.89 23.64 -13.03
CA LEU A 243 14.50 22.36 -13.66
C LEU A 243 13.87 21.40 -12.64
N ILE A 244 14.44 21.36 -11.42
CA ILE A 244 13.94 20.59 -10.28
C ILE A 244 13.64 21.50 -9.09
N ARG A 245 12.63 21.13 -8.30
CA ARG A 245 12.41 21.65 -6.94
C ARG A 245 12.20 20.51 -5.94
N LEU A 246 12.81 20.61 -4.78
CA LEU A 246 12.62 19.70 -3.64
C LEU A 246 11.44 20.20 -2.78
N ILE A 247 10.62 19.26 -2.30
CA ILE A 247 9.44 19.51 -1.45
C ILE A 247 9.42 18.54 -0.27
N ASP A 248 8.57 18.81 0.72
CA ASP A 248 8.33 17.91 1.86
C ASP A 248 9.54 17.77 2.79
N TRP A 249 10.10 18.90 3.22
CA TRP A 249 11.24 18.96 4.14
C TRP A 249 10.86 18.60 5.59
N GLU A 250 9.79 17.83 5.83
CA GLU A 250 9.31 17.50 7.17
C GLU A 250 10.25 16.59 7.99
N LYS A 251 11.26 15.99 7.35
CA LYS A 251 12.24 15.11 7.99
C LYS A 251 13.66 15.67 8.04
N TRP A 252 13.91 16.88 7.54
CA TRP A 252 15.27 17.40 7.43
C TRP A 252 16.08 17.21 8.72
N SER A 253 17.36 16.90 8.59
CA SER A 253 18.25 16.76 9.75
C SER A 253 19.60 17.39 9.47
N TRP A 254 20.38 17.62 10.53
CA TRP A 254 21.81 17.90 10.38
C TRP A 254 22.52 16.56 10.37
N GLY A 255 22.98 16.13 9.20
CA GLY A 255 23.26 14.72 8.94
C GLY A 255 24.33 14.47 7.90
N ASP A 256 24.49 13.18 7.59
CA ASP A 256 25.48 12.68 6.64
C ASP A 256 24.98 12.86 5.19
N PRO A 257 25.72 13.57 4.31
CA PRO A 257 25.30 13.80 2.93
C PRO A 257 25.13 12.53 2.10
N ALA A 258 25.73 11.40 2.50
CA ALA A 258 25.58 10.12 1.82
C ALA A 258 24.15 9.57 1.96
N LEU A 259 23.42 10.00 3.00
CA LEU A 259 22.05 9.57 3.27
C LEU A 259 21.09 9.97 2.14
N ASP A 260 21.05 11.25 1.77
CA ASP A 260 20.18 11.74 0.70
C ASP A 260 20.52 11.11 -0.66
N LEU A 261 21.82 10.98 -0.97
CA LEU A 261 22.25 10.36 -2.21
C LEU A 261 21.90 8.87 -2.24
N GLY A 262 22.06 8.17 -1.11
CA GLY A 262 21.63 6.79 -0.94
C GLY A 262 20.12 6.62 -1.14
N SER A 263 19.30 7.50 -0.57
CA SER A 263 17.84 7.49 -0.71
C SER A 263 17.37 7.68 -2.17
N ILE A 264 18.08 8.49 -2.96
CA ILE A 264 17.79 8.62 -4.39
C ILE A 264 18.26 7.41 -5.20
N VAL A 265 19.42 6.84 -4.88
CA VAL A 265 19.84 5.57 -5.49
C VAL A 265 18.81 4.48 -5.19
N ALA A 266 18.32 4.39 -3.94
CA ALA A 266 17.24 3.48 -3.57
C ALA A 266 15.97 3.74 -4.40
N SER A 267 15.63 5.01 -4.67
CA SER A 267 14.48 5.36 -5.51
C SER A 267 14.61 4.87 -6.96
N TYR A 268 15.79 4.97 -7.58
CA TYR A 268 16.06 4.35 -8.87
C TYR A 268 15.94 2.82 -8.82
N LEU A 269 16.51 2.19 -7.78
CA LEU A 269 16.43 0.73 -7.61
C LEU A 269 14.99 0.26 -7.39
N LYS A 270 14.13 1.06 -6.76
CA LYS A 270 12.69 0.78 -6.64
C LYS A 270 11.98 0.75 -7.98
N LEU A 271 12.34 1.60 -8.94
CA LEU A 271 11.75 1.56 -10.30
C LEU A 271 12.03 0.20 -10.95
N TRP A 272 13.28 -0.27 -10.88
CA TRP A 272 13.65 -1.61 -11.34
C TRP A 272 12.90 -2.70 -10.58
N LEU A 273 12.95 -2.69 -9.25
CA LEU A 273 12.34 -3.73 -8.41
C LEU A 273 10.81 -3.84 -8.57
N ASN A 274 10.12 -2.71 -8.65
CA ASN A 274 8.66 -2.67 -8.83
C ASN A 274 8.24 -3.02 -10.26
N SER A 275 9.17 -2.98 -11.23
CA SER A 275 8.91 -3.44 -12.59
C SER A 275 9.07 -4.96 -12.78
N ILE A 276 9.49 -5.68 -11.73
CA ILE A 276 9.62 -7.14 -11.75
C ILE A 276 8.23 -7.77 -11.67
N THR A 277 7.88 -8.56 -12.69
CA THR A 277 6.70 -9.42 -12.61
C THR A 277 7.06 -10.69 -11.85
N VAL A 278 6.60 -10.82 -10.60
CA VAL A 278 6.85 -12.03 -9.82
C VAL A 278 5.77 -13.08 -10.06
N ASN A 279 6.18 -14.26 -10.51
CA ASN A 279 5.31 -15.43 -10.65
C ASN A 279 5.90 -16.59 -9.83
N ARG A 280 5.05 -17.32 -9.10
CA ARG A 280 5.46 -18.50 -8.29
C ARG A 280 6.15 -19.62 -9.09
N TYR A 281 6.07 -19.58 -10.42
CA TYR A 281 6.64 -20.58 -11.32
C TYR A 281 7.93 -20.13 -12.02
N ILE A 282 8.42 -18.91 -11.78
CA ILE A 282 9.72 -18.44 -12.30
C ILE A 282 10.73 -18.35 -11.16
N SER A 283 11.98 -18.69 -11.45
CA SER A 283 13.07 -18.45 -10.48
C SER A 283 13.27 -16.95 -10.25
N ILE A 284 13.79 -16.57 -9.07
CA ILE A 284 14.08 -15.17 -8.74
C ILE A 284 15.02 -14.55 -9.78
N GLU A 285 16.06 -15.28 -10.19
CA GLU A 285 17.02 -14.83 -11.21
C GLU A 285 16.34 -14.51 -12.55
N GLN A 286 15.41 -15.37 -12.99
CA GLN A 286 14.62 -15.12 -14.19
C GLN A 286 13.66 -13.94 -14.01
N ALA A 287 13.03 -13.80 -12.84
CA ALA A 287 12.15 -12.67 -12.55
C ALA A 287 12.91 -11.33 -12.64
N LEU A 288 14.11 -11.26 -12.04
CA LEU A 288 14.99 -10.09 -12.11
C LEU A 288 15.40 -9.73 -13.54
N SER A 289 15.67 -10.73 -14.39
CA SER A 289 16.02 -10.52 -15.80
C SER A 289 14.88 -10.06 -16.70
N LEU A 290 13.63 -10.15 -16.21
CA LEU A 290 12.40 -9.86 -16.97
C LEU A 290 11.72 -8.56 -16.49
N ALA A 291 12.44 -7.72 -15.74
CA ALA A 291 11.96 -6.44 -15.27
C ALA A 291 11.52 -5.53 -16.44
N GLY A 292 10.33 -4.92 -16.34
CA GLY A 292 9.83 -3.97 -17.34
C GLY A 292 10.68 -2.70 -17.46
N THR A 293 11.48 -2.42 -16.44
CA THR A 293 12.49 -1.37 -16.41
C THR A 293 13.82 -2.01 -16.00
N PRO A 294 14.65 -2.51 -16.96
CA PRO A 294 15.92 -3.15 -16.65
C PRO A 294 16.91 -2.21 -15.95
N LEU A 295 17.80 -2.76 -15.12
CA LEU A 295 18.81 -2.00 -14.38
C LEU A 295 19.75 -1.24 -15.34
N GLU A 296 20.06 -1.83 -16.50
CA GLU A 296 20.91 -1.23 -17.53
C GLU A 296 20.31 0.06 -18.12
N GLN A 297 18.97 0.22 -18.06
CA GLN A 297 18.28 1.41 -18.55
C GLN A 297 18.42 2.60 -17.57
N ILE A 298 18.57 2.33 -16.27
CA ILE A 298 18.69 3.37 -15.23
C ILE A 298 20.15 3.70 -14.87
N GLN A 299 21.08 2.76 -15.11
CA GLN A 299 22.51 2.91 -14.83
C GLN A 299 23.14 4.23 -15.35
N PRO A 300 22.87 4.70 -16.59
CA PRO A 300 23.43 5.97 -17.06
C PRO A 300 23.01 7.17 -16.20
N SER A 301 21.76 7.19 -15.73
CA SER A 301 21.27 8.24 -14.83
C SER A 301 21.93 8.16 -13.45
N LEU A 302 22.09 6.96 -12.90
CA LEU A 302 22.79 6.75 -11.62
C LEU A 302 24.24 7.24 -11.68
N VAL A 303 24.97 6.90 -12.75
CA VAL A 303 26.36 7.35 -12.97
C VAL A 303 26.44 8.87 -12.99
N VAL A 304 25.60 9.51 -13.81
CA VAL A 304 25.62 10.96 -13.99
C VAL A 304 25.18 11.69 -12.72
N LEU A 305 24.17 11.18 -11.99
CA LEU A 305 23.77 11.70 -10.69
C LEU A 305 24.97 11.79 -9.72
N PHE A 306 25.68 10.68 -9.53
CA PHE A 306 26.80 10.61 -8.60
C PHE A 306 27.98 11.48 -9.05
N GLN A 307 28.30 11.47 -10.35
CA GLN A 307 29.40 12.27 -10.90
C GLN A 307 29.14 13.77 -10.80
N SER A 308 27.93 14.21 -11.16
CA SER A 308 27.52 15.62 -11.03
C SER A 308 27.52 16.08 -9.57
N TYR A 309 27.09 15.22 -8.64
CA TYR A 309 27.17 15.49 -7.21
C TYR A 309 28.63 15.73 -6.76
N CYS A 310 29.53 14.79 -7.05
CA CYS A 310 30.94 14.89 -6.67
C CYS A 310 31.68 16.04 -7.38
N GLN A 311 31.24 16.42 -8.58
CA GLN A 311 31.80 17.56 -9.29
C GLN A 311 31.42 18.89 -8.63
N CYS A 312 30.20 18.98 -8.12
CA CYS A 312 29.70 20.19 -7.45
C CYS A 312 30.15 20.27 -5.98
N PHE A 313 30.45 19.13 -5.34
CA PHE A 313 30.97 19.07 -3.97
C PHE A 313 32.17 18.12 -3.88
N PRO A 314 33.33 18.46 -4.46
CA PRO A 314 34.51 17.58 -4.50
C PRO A 314 35.16 17.32 -3.13
N GLU A 315 35.01 18.25 -2.18
CA GLU A 315 35.55 18.15 -0.82
C GLU A 315 34.99 16.93 -0.08
N VAL A 316 33.77 16.49 -0.39
CA VAL A 316 33.13 15.31 0.23
C VAL A 316 33.98 14.05 0.09
N LEU A 317 34.68 13.87 -1.03
CA LEU A 317 35.54 12.70 -1.28
C LEU A 317 36.88 12.80 -0.55
N THR A 318 37.28 14.01 -0.17
CA THR A 318 38.49 14.25 0.61
C THR A 318 38.22 14.00 2.08
N GLU A 319 37.09 14.51 2.58
CA GLU A 319 36.66 14.29 3.96
C GLU A 319 36.25 12.84 4.20
N PHE A 320 35.55 12.24 3.22
CA PHE A 320 35.01 10.91 3.32
C PHE A 320 35.50 10.00 2.18
N PRO A 321 36.68 9.38 2.31
CA PRO A 321 37.21 8.47 1.28
C PRO A 321 36.32 7.26 0.98
N ASP A 322 35.45 6.88 1.93
CA ASP A 322 34.49 5.78 1.83
C ASP A 322 33.09 6.25 1.37
N PHE A 323 32.93 7.50 0.93
CA PHE A 323 31.62 8.11 0.62
C PHE A 323 30.73 7.23 -0.26
N LEU A 324 31.26 6.69 -1.37
CA LEU A 324 30.49 5.83 -2.27
C LEU A 324 30.01 4.53 -1.60
N VAL A 325 30.81 3.97 -0.68
CA VAL A 325 30.44 2.78 0.11
C VAL A 325 29.27 3.14 1.02
N ARG A 326 29.34 4.28 1.72
CA ARG A 326 28.25 4.77 2.59
C ARG A 326 26.98 5.05 1.79
N VAL A 327 27.08 5.64 0.60
CA VAL A 327 25.94 5.85 -0.32
C VAL A 327 25.26 4.52 -0.67
N MET A 328 26.02 3.44 -0.93
CA MET A 328 25.43 2.12 -1.16
C MET A 328 24.73 1.57 0.08
N GLN A 329 25.33 1.72 1.25
CA GLN A 329 24.72 1.25 2.50
C GLN A 329 23.44 2.02 2.83
N PHE A 330 23.42 3.35 2.69
CA PHE A 330 22.21 4.15 2.84
C PHE A 330 21.16 3.83 1.77
N ALA A 331 21.56 3.48 0.54
CA ALA A 331 20.61 2.96 -0.44
C ALA A 331 19.97 1.65 0.01
N GLY A 332 20.75 0.76 0.64
CA GLY A 332 20.23 -0.47 1.24
C GLY A 332 19.29 -0.20 2.41
N LEU A 333 19.62 0.76 3.28
CA LEU A 333 18.75 1.19 4.39
C LEU A 333 17.44 1.80 3.85
N GLY A 334 17.50 2.68 2.85
CA GLY A 334 16.32 3.27 2.22
C GLY A 334 15.38 2.25 1.56
N LEU A 335 15.89 1.10 1.10
CA LEU A 335 15.06 -0.02 0.66
C LEU A 335 14.36 -0.73 1.83
N ILE A 336 15.02 -0.87 2.99
CA ILE A 336 14.39 -1.38 4.22
C ILE A 336 13.31 -0.41 4.70
N ASP A 337 13.59 0.89 4.71
CA ASP A 337 12.62 1.93 5.10
C ASP A 337 11.41 1.94 4.18
N SER A 338 11.61 1.67 2.89
CA SER A 338 10.52 1.49 1.94
C SER A 338 9.63 0.29 2.28
N ILE A 339 10.20 -0.82 2.76
CA ILE A 339 9.42 -1.96 3.26
C ILE A 339 8.67 -1.56 4.53
N LEU A 340 9.33 -0.93 5.49
CA LEU A 340 8.71 -0.48 6.74
C LEU A 340 7.56 0.49 6.49
N ALA A 341 7.71 1.42 5.54
CA ALA A 341 6.65 2.32 5.11
C ALA A 341 5.44 1.54 4.58
N LYS A 342 5.64 0.53 3.73
CA LYS A 342 4.54 -0.34 3.24
C LYS A 342 3.84 -1.04 4.40
N LEU A 343 4.59 -1.63 5.34
CA LEU A 343 4.02 -2.29 6.52
C LEU A 343 3.23 -1.32 7.40
N HIS A 344 3.69 -0.07 7.53
CA HIS A 344 3.04 0.98 8.28
C HIS A 344 1.65 1.35 7.73
N TYR A 345 1.46 1.21 6.42
CA TYR A 345 0.19 1.39 5.72
C TYR A 345 -0.56 0.06 5.50
N TYR A 346 -0.22 -0.98 6.27
CA TYR A 346 -0.86 -2.31 6.24
C TYR A 346 -0.77 -3.04 4.90
N GLU A 347 0.12 -2.61 4.00
CA GLU A 347 0.35 -3.31 2.75
C GLU A 347 0.99 -4.69 3.00
N PRO A 348 0.65 -5.70 2.17
CA PRO A 348 1.16 -7.04 2.35
C PRO A 348 2.67 -7.11 2.07
N PHE A 349 3.38 -7.91 2.88
CA PHE A 349 4.77 -8.26 2.63
C PHE A 349 4.86 -9.39 1.60
N GLY A 350 4.77 -9.02 0.32
CA GLY A 350 4.79 -9.96 -0.81
C GLY A 350 6.19 -10.24 -1.38
N ASN A 351 6.22 -10.97 -2.50
CA ASN A 351 7.48 -11.40 -3.13
C ASN A 351 8.38 -10.23 -3.58
N ILE A 352 7.80 -9.11 -4.02
CA ILE A 352 8.57 -7.91 -4.39
C ILE A 352 9.30 -7.36 -3.16
N SER A 353 8.64 -7.30 -2.00
CA SER A 353 9.25 -6.87 -0.73
C SER A 353 10.35 -7.84 -0.27
N ILE A 354 10.21 -9.15 -0.54
CA ILE A 354 11.28 -10.13 -0.31
C ILE A 354 12.49 -9.85 -1.22
N CYS A 355 12.28 -9.62 -2.52
CA CYS A 355 13.38 -9.25 -3.44
C CYS A 355 14.06 -7.96 -3.00
N MET A 356 13.28 -6.95 -2.59
CA MET A 356 13.77 -5.67 -2.08
C MET A 356 14.66 -5.88 -0.84
N LEU A 357 14.25 -6.72 0.11
CA LEU A 357 15.05 -7.06 1.28
C LEU A 357 16.38 -7.77 0.91
N GLN A 358 16.37 -8.63 -0.11
CA GLN A 358 17.61 -9.29 -0.57
C GLN A 358 18.60 -8.31 -1.22
N VAL A 359 18.09 -7.37 -2.02
CA VAL A 359 18.92 -6.30 -2.60
C VAL A 359 19.44 -5.39 -1.49
N ALA A 360 18.58 -4.95 -0.58
CA ALA A 360 18.95 -4.14 0.58
C ALA A 360 20.09 -4.79 1.40
N LYS A 361 19.95 -6.08 1.69
CA LYS A 361 20.99 -6.86 2.37
C LYS A 361 22.31 -6.84 1.63
N THR A 362 22.30 -7.00 0.30
CA THR A 362 23.52 -7.02 -0.51
C THR A 362 24.21 -5.66 -0.49
N LEU A 363 23.44 -4.57 -0.59
CA LEU A 363 23.94 -3.20 -0.51
C LEU A 363 24.55 -2.88 0.86
N LEU A 364 23.90 -3.31 1.96
CA LEU A 364 24.38 -3.08 3.32
C LEU A 364 25.60 -3.94 3.69
N CYS A 365 25.57 -5.23 3.35
CA CYS A 365 26.59 -6.20 3.77
C CYS A 365 27.79 -6.27 2.82
N HIS A 366 27.59 -5.98 1.53
CA HIS A 366 28.61 -6.09 0.48
C HIS A 366 28.59 -4.87 -0.47
N PRO A 367 28.70 -3.63 0.07
CA PRO A 367 28.56 -2.41 -0.72
C PRO A 367 29.56 -2.32 -1.88
N GLU A 368 30.84 -2.68 -1.68
CA GLU A 368 31.88 -2.56 -2.72
C GLU A 368 31.62 -3.49 -3.91
N LYS A 369 31.08 -4.69 -3.63
CA LYS A 369 30.69 -5.65 -4.68
C LYS A 369 29.43 -5.22 -5.42
N SER A 370 28.62 -4.37 -4.80
CA SER A 370 27.35 -3.90 -5.38
C SER A 370 27.54 -2.73 -6.35
N ILE A 371 28.62 -1.94 -6.19
CA ILE A 371 28.89 -0.76 -7.03
C ILE A 371 28.87 -1.10 -8.54
N PRO A 372 29.58 -2.13 -9.05
CA PRO A 372 29.55 -2.45 -10.48
C PRO A 372 28.19 -2.90 -10.97
N THR A 373 27.37 -3.52 -10.12
CA THR A 373 26.01 -3.93 -10.47
C THR A 373 25.07 -2.73 -10.54
N VAL A 374 25.11 -1.85 -9.55
CA VAL A 374 24.22 -0.68 -9.46
C VAL A 374 24.54 0.38 -10.52
N PHE A 375 25.82 0.68 -10.73
CA PHE A 375 26.25 1.75 -11.65
C PHE A 375 26.66 1.24 -13.05
N GLY A 376 26.89 -0.07 -13.22
CA GLY A 376 27.46 -0.61 -14.45
C GLY A 376 28.95 -0.28 -14.64
N LEU A 377 29.59 0.36 -13.66
CA LEU A 377 30.98 0.81 -13.68
C LEU A 377 31.69 0.43 -12.37
N THR A 378 33.00 0.21 -12.45
CA THR A 378 33.84 0.06 -11.26
C THR A 378 33.99 1.38 -10.51
N THR A 379 34.38 1.32 -9.23
CA THR A 379 34.65 2.52 -8.42
C THR A 379 35.68 3.45 -9.08
N GLU A 380 36.74 2.90 -9.66
CA GLU A 380 37.78 3.69 -10.34
C GLU A 380 37.22 4.41 -11.57
N GLU A 381 36.40 3.74 -12.38
CA GLU A 381 35.76 4.34 -13.55
C GLU A 381 34.75 5.43 -13.17
N LEU A 382 34.01 5.23 -12.07
CA LEU A 382 33.02 6.20 -11.60
C LEU A 382 33.69 7.50 -11.11
N LEU A 383 34.85 7.39 -10.45
CA LEU A 383 35.61 8.51 -9.88
C LEU A 383 36.59 9.18 -10.88
N ASN A 384 36.94 8.52 -11.98
CA ASN A 384 37.90 9.04 -12.95
C ASN A 384 37.29 10.10 -13.87
N LYS A 385 37.85 11.32 -13.82
CA LYS A 385 37.42 12.49 -14.62
C LYS A 385 37.67 12.38 -16.14
N GLU A 386 38.48 11.42 -16.62
CA GLU A 386 38.90 11.33 -18.03
C GLU A 386 38.15 10.25 -18.86
N GLY A 387 37.16 9.57 -18.29
CA GLY A 387 36.49 8.41 -18.92
C GLY A 387 35.27 8.70 -19.81
N THR A 388 34.68 9.89 -19.77
CA THR A 388 33.41 10.18 -20.46
C THR A 388 33.53 11.31 -21.49
N SER A 389 34.61 11.32 -22.27
CA SER A 389 34.60 11.95 -23.61
C SER A 389 33.96 11.05 -24.67
N ASN A 390 33.53 9.82 -24.32
CA ASN A 390 32.47 9.12 -25.03
C ASN A 390 31.11 9.62 -24.51
N THR A 391 30.80 10.89 -24.77
CA THR A 391 29.43 11.19 -25.15
C THR A 391 29.17 10.33 -26.39
N ALA A 392 28.58 9.14 -26.20
CA ALA A 392 27.56 8.75 -27.14
C ALA A 392 26.60 9.94 -27.10
N THR A 393 26.74 10.85 -28.07
CA THR A 393 25.70 11.79 -28.43
C THR A 393 24.49 10.91 -28.69
N PHE A 394 23.72 10.67 -27.64
CA PHE A 394 22.36 10.21 -27.78
C PHE A 394 21.70 11.35 -28.52
N ASN A 395 21.35 11.06 -29.77
CA ASN A 395 20.71 12.03 -30.61
C ASN A 395 19.36 12.32 -29.94
N TYR A 396 19.15 13.57 -29.49
CA TYR A 396 17.87 14.01 -28.95
C TYR A 396 16.73 13.83 -29.97
N ASP A 397 17.07 13.60 -31.25
CA ASP A 397 16.16 13.35 -32.37
C ASP A 397 15.46 11.98 -32.36
N ASP A 398 15.83 11.03 -31.48
CA ASP A 398 15.16 9.71 -31.37
C ASP A 398 14.11 9.65 -30.24
N LEU A 399 13.78 10.79 -29.61
CA LEU A 399 12.59 10.89 -28.77
C LEU A 399 11.36 10.95 -29.69
N PRO A 400 10.28 10.19 -29.42
CA PRO A 400 9.05 10.35 -30.18
C PRO A 400 8.59 11.81 -30.08
N GLU A 401 8.53 12.51 -31.23
CA GLU A 401 8.21 13.96 -31.37
C GLU A 401 6.84 14.37 -30.79
N ASN A 402 6.07 13.43 -30.24
CA ASN A 402 4.85 13.68 -29.47
C ASN A 402 4.79 12.70 -28.30
N LEU A 403 5.32 13.10 -27.14
CA LEU A 403 4.98 12.47 -25.87
C LEU A 403 3.54 12.89 -25.52
N GLN A 404 2.56 12.20 -26.11
CA GLN A 404 1.19 12.29 -25.60
C GLN A 404 1.13 11.49 -24.29
N PRO A 405 0.38 11.96 -23.29
CA PRO A 405 0.07 11.16 -22.12
C PRO A 405 -0.46 9.80 -22.57
N LEU A 406 0.03 8.72 -21.97
CA LEU A 406 -0.71 7.45 -22.04
C LEU A 406 -2.06 7.74 -21.37
N GLU A 407 -3.13 7.78 -22.16
CA GLU A 407 -4.48 7.78 -21.60
C GLU A 407 -4.62 6.50 -20.77
N GLU A 408 -4.62 6.64 -19.44
CA GLU A 408 -5.15 5.59 -18.58
C GLU A 408 -6.60 5.38 -18.97
N ILE A 409 -6.86 4.40 -19.83
CA ILE A 409 -8.21 3.90 -20.07
C ILE A 409 -8.55 3.00 -18.87
N THR A 410 -8.73 3.62 -17.71
CA THR A 410 -9.67 3.11 -16.71
C THR A 410 -11.03 3.70 -17.05
N GLU A 411 -11.65 3.20 -18.12
CA GLU A 411 -13.11 3.35 -18.23
C GLU A 411 -13.72 2.48 -17.13
N THR A 412 -13.99 3.14 -16.00
CA THR A 412 -14.80 2.64 -14.90
C THR A 412 -16.13 2.10 -15.42
N PHE A 413 -16.72 1.17 -14.68
CA PHE A 413 -18.00 0.51 -14.98
C PHE A 413 -19.20 1.49 -14.98
N SER A 414 -19.20 2.56 -15.77
CA SER A 414 -20.02 3.78 -15.65
C SER A 414 -21.48 3.66 -16.14
N GLY A 415 -22.07 2.46 -16.10
CA GLY A 415 -23.41 2.21 -16.62
C GLY A 415 -24.46 2.04 -15.53
N LEU A 416 -25.09 3.13 -15.06
CA LEU A 416 -26.20 3.08 -14.07
C LEU A 416 -27.28 2.02 -14.38
N LYS A 417 -27.58 1.79 -15.67
CA LYS A 417 -28.61 0.84 -16.12
C LYS A 417 -28.20 -0.63 -15.98
N ASP A 418 -26.98 -0.99 -16.37
CA ASP A 418 -26.46 -2.36 -16.21
C ASP A 418 -26.22 -2.69 -14.73
N ARG A 419 -25.86 -1.67 -13.93
CA ARG A 419 -25.68 -1.76 -12.47
C ARG A 419 -26.97 -2.07 -11.72
N GLU A 420 -28.06 -1.36 -12.00
CA GLU A 420 -29.35 -1.63 -11.35
C GLU A 420 -29.87 -3.05 -11.65
N GLU A 421 -29.66 -3.53 -12.88
CA GLU A 421 -30.05 -4.88 -13.28
C GLU A 421 -29.21 -5.94 -12.56
N LEU A 422 -27.89 -5.76 -12.49
CA LEU A 422 -27.01 -6.65 -11.75
C LEU A 422 -27.35 -6.67 -10.26
N TYR A 423 -27.59 -5.51 -9.65
CA TYR A 423 -28.00 -5.43 -8.24
C TYR A 423 -29.31 -6.18 -7.99
N LYS A 424 -30.34 -5.96 -8.82
CA LYS A 424 -31.61 -6.72 -8.75
C LYS A 424 -31.40 -8.22 -8.94
N LEU A 425 -30.47 -8.61 -9.81
CA LEU A 425 -30.13 -10.02 -10.04
C LEU A 425 -29.50 -10.66 -8.80
N LEU A 426 -28.50 -10.01 -8.20
CA LEU A 426 -27.82 -10.47 -6.98
C LEU A 426 -28.78 -10.56 -5.78
N THR A 427 -29.89 -9.83 -5.81
CA THR A 427 -30.93 -9.91 -4.76
C THR A 427 -31.90 -11.10 -4.90
N SER A 428 -31.83 -11.88 -5.98
CA SER A 428 -32.93 -12.79 -6.35
C SER A 428 -32.82 -14.24 -5.84
N ASP A 429 -31.80 -14.59 -5.05
CA ASP A 429 -31.46 -15.94 -4.56
C ASP A 429 -31.40 -17.02 -5.67
N ARG A 430 -31.29 -16.61 -6.94
CA ARG A 430 -31.30 -17.48 -8.12
C ARG A 430 -29.93 -17.53 -8.77
N TYR A 431 -29.06 -18.39 -8.23
CA TYR A 431 -27.69 -18.57 -8.73
C TYR A 431 -27.60 -18.88 -10.22
N ASN A 432 -28.57 -19.61 -10.77
CA ASN A 432 -28.62 -19.90 -12.20
C ASN A 432 -28.70 -18.64 -13.06
N LEU A 433 -29.43 -17.61 -12.62
CA LEU A 433 -29.51 -16.34 -13.36
C LEU A 433 -28.20 -15.55 -13.28
N VAL A 434 -27.46 -15.67 -12.17
CA VAL A 434 -26.13 -15.05 -12.03
C VAL A 434 -25.12 -15.74 -12.96
N ILE A 435 -25.15 -17.07 -13.02
CA ILE A 435 -24.31 -17.84 -13.97
C ILE A 435 -24.66 -17.47 -15.42
N GLU A 436 -25.94 -17.26 -15.74
CA GLU A 436 -26.38 -16.79 -17.06
C GLU A 436 -25.83 -15.38 -17.38
N ASP A 437 -25.83 -14.45 -16.42
CA ASP A 437 -25.27 -13.11 -16.57
C ASP A 437 -23.75 -13.16 -16.81
N ILE A 438 -23.01 -13.88 -15.96
CA ILE A 438 -21.57 -14.14 -16.11
C ILE A 438 -21.26 -14.69 -17.50
N ALA A 439 -21.97 -15.75 -17.91
CA ALA A 439 -21.72 -16.41 -19.18
C ALA A 439 -22.03 -15.51 -20.38
N SER A 440 -23.07 -14.67 -20.29
CA SER A 440 -23.52 -13.82 -21.40
C SER A 440 -22.74 -12.52 -21.53
N LYS A 441 -22.30 -11.93 -20.42
CA LYS A 441 -21.68 -10.60 -20.41
C LYS A 441 -20.16 -10.65 -20.36
N ILE A 442 -19.53 -11.60 -19.66
CA ILE A 442 -18.06 -11.63 -19.58
C ILE A 442 -17.45 -12.23 -20.85
N LYS A 443 -16.53 -11.49 -21.46
CA LYS A 443 -15.76 -11.90 -22.64
C LYS A 443 -14.27 -11.65 -22.41
N ILE A 444 -13.45 -12.54 -22.97
CA ILE A 444 -12.00 -12.40 -22.99
C ILE A 444 -11.61 -12.10 -24.43
N ASP A 445 -11.14 -10.89 -24.67
CA ASP A 445 -10.88 -10.40 -26.01
C ASP A 445 -9.59 -11.00 -26.60
N PRO A 446 -9.36 -10.84 -27.92
CA PRO A 446 -8.17 -11.35 -28.59
C PRO A 446 -6.85 -10.78 -28.03
N ASP A 447 -6.89 -9.54 -27.54
CA ASP A 447 -5.77 -8.81 -26.92
C ASP A 447 -5.57 -9.12 -25.43
N TYR A 448 -6.25 -10.15 -24.90
CA TYR A 448 -6.19 -10.56 -23.49
C TYR A 448 -6.81 -9.56 -22.51
N SER A 449 -7.56 -8.57 -23.00
CA SER A 449 -8.41 -7.76 -22.15
C SER A 449 -9.70 -8.49 -21.77
N LEU A 450 -10.33 -8.02 -20.68
CA LEU A 450 -11.64 -8.46 -20.24
C LEU A 450 -12.67 -7.40 -20.60
N SER A 451 -13.83 -7.88 -21.06
CA SER A 451 -14.99 -7.08 -21.38
C SER A 451 -16.22 -7.59 -20.64
N TYR A 452 -17.08 -6.66 -20.21
CA TYR A 452 -18.41 -6.93 -19.66
C TYR A 452 -19.46 -6.30 -20.57
N GLY A 453 -20.28 -7.14 -21.19
CA GLY A 453 -21.22 -6.73 -22.23
C GLY A 453 -20.48 -6.29 -23.49
N ASP A 454 -20.61 -5.00 -23.81
CA ASP A 454 -19.94 -4.34 -24.94
C ASP A 454 -18.85 -3.35 -24.47
N ARG A 455 -18.51 -3.35 -23.18
CA ARG A 455 -17.51 -2.45 -22.57
C ARG A 455 -16.26 -3.21 -22.17
N LYS A 456 -15.10 -2.61 -22.43
CA LYS A 456 -13.80 -3.09 -21.96
C LYS A 456 -13.63 -2.66 -20.51
N ILE A 457 -13.32 -3.58 -19.61
CA ILE A 457 -13.28 -3.35 -18.16
C ILE A 457 -11.87 -3.53 -17.57
N LEU A 458 -11.06 -4.41 -18.14
CA LEU A 458 -9.66 -4.60 -17.75
C LEU A 458 -8.83 -4.74 -19.03
N ALA A 459 -8.00 -3.75 -19.33
CA ALA A 459 -7.01 -3.83 -20.40
C ALA A 459 -5.73 -4.52 -19.90
N LEU A 460 -4.96 -5.10 -20.82
CA LEU A 460 -3.59 -5.48 -20.49
C LEU A 460 -2.79 -4.17 -20.33
N PRO A 461 -2.21 -3.89 -19.15
CA PRO A 461 -1.43 -2.68 -18.94
C PRO A 461 -0.36 -2.53 -20.03
N ASP A 462 -0.15 -1.32 -20.56
CA ASP A 462 0.79 -1.12 -21.67
C ASP A 462 2.20 -1.62 -21.34
N LYS A 463 2.62 -1.43 -20.08
CA LYS A 463 3.88 -1.96 -19.52
C LYS A 463 4.00 -3.49 -19.57
N LEU A 464 2.87 -4.20 -19.60
CA LEU A 464 2.84 -5.65 -19.68
C LEU A 464 2.70 -6.15 -21.11
N GLN A 465 2.33 -5.33 -22.10
CA GLN A 465 2.06 -5.82 -23.46
C GLN A 465 3.25 -6.57 -24.07
N ASP A 466 4.44 -5.96 -24.06
CA ASP A 466 5.65 -6.58 -24.61
C ASP A 466 6.05 -7.84 -23.83
N TYR A 467 6.08 -7.76 -22.50
CA TYR A 467 6.36 -8.92 -21.63
C TYR A 467 5.37 -10.07 -21.86
N PHE A 468 4.09 -9.75 -21.99
CA PHE A 468 3.02 -10.73 -22.14
C PHE A 468 3.18 -11.53 -23.43
N THR A 469 3.76 -10.96 -24.49
CA THR A 469 4.08 -11.70 -25.72
C THR A 469 5.19 -12.75 -25.54
N HIS A 470 6.10 -12.52 -24.59
CA HIS A 470 7.21 -13.44 -24.29
C HIS A 470 6.83 -14.55 -23.29
N LEU A 471 5.68 -14.40 -22.61
CA LEU A 471 5.15 -15.43 -21.73
C LEU A 471 4.76 -16.70 -22.50
N SER A 472 5.01 -17.86 -21.89
CA SER A 472 4.41 -19.11 -22.37
C SER A 472 2.88 -19.04 -22.29
N GLN A 473 2.20 -19.83 -23.12
CA GLN A 473 0.73 -19.88 -23.11
C GLN A 473 0.16 -20.17 -21.70
N SER A 474 0.81 -21.04 -20.94
CA SER A 474 0.39 -21.37 -19.57
C SER A 474 0.48 -20.17 -18.61
N GLN A 475 1.49 -19.33 -18.76
CA GLN A 475 1.65 -18.12 -17.93
C GLN A 475 0.62 -17.05 -18.30
N GLN A 476 0.35 -16.85 -19.60
CA GLN A 476 -0.69 -15.95 -20.08
C GLN A 476 -2.08 -16.37 -19.56
N GLU A 477 -2.37 -17.67 -19.58
CA GLU A 477 -3.63 -18.23 -19.07
C GLU A 477 -3.74 -18.07 -17.55
N THR A 478 -2.65 -18.29 -16.81
CA THR A 478 -2.61 -18.10 -15.34
C THR A 478 -2.86 -16.63 -14.97
N TYR A 479 -2.27 -15.67 -15.70
CA TYR A 479 -2.54 -14.25 -15.47
C TYR A 479 -4.03 -13.93 -15.67
N LEU A 480 -4.60 -14.34 -16.81
CA LEU A 480 -6.01 -14.11 -17.10
C LEU A 480 -6.94 -14.76 -16.06
N GLN A 481 -6.57 -15.93 -15.56
CA GLN A 481 -7.34 -16.65 -14.54
C GLN A 481 -7.46 -15.82 -13.27
N TYR A 482 -6.36 -15.22 -12.79
CA TYR A 482 -6.38 -14.35 -11.63
C TYR A 482 -7.20 -13.08 -11.88
N GLN A 483 -6.99 -12.41 -13.01
CA GLN A 483 -7.76 -11.20 -13.36
C GLN A 483 -9.26 -11.49 -13.45
N LEU A 484 -9.65 -12.62 -14.03
CA LEU A 484 -11.05 -13.06 -14.08
C LEU A 484 -11.60 -13.40 -12.70
N ARG A 485 -10.82 -14.10 -11.87
CA ARG A 485 -11.21 -14.45 -10.49
C ARG A 485 -11.47 -13.18 -9.69
N ASP A 486 -10.53 -12.24 -9.70
CA ASP A 486 -10.58 -11.02 -8.89
C ASP A 486 -11.76 -10.16 -9.34
N PHE A 487 -11.92 -9.95 -10.65
CA PHE A 487 -13.09 -9.28 -11.20
C PHE A 487 -14.43 -9.94 -10.81
N LEU A 488 -14.51 -11.28 -10.89
CA LEU A 488 -15.71 -12.02 -10.49
C LEU A 488 -16.00 -11.85 -9.00
N HIS A 489 -14.96 -11.85 -8.17
CA HIS A 489 -15.06 -11.66 -6.72
C HIS A 489 -15.57 -10.25 -6.39
N GLU A 490 -14.86 -9.23 -6.84
CA GLU A 490 -15.18 -7.82 -6.62
C GLU A 490 -16.63 -7.54 -7.03
N ILE A 491 -17.01 -7.88 -8.27
CA ILE A 491 -18.31 -7.48 -8.82
C ILE A 491 -19.48 -8.35 -8.35
N TYR A 492 -19.33 -9.68 -8.37
CA TYR A 492 -20.47 -10.57 -8.13
C TYR A 492 -20.56 -11.08 -6.70
N PHE A 493 -19.42 -11.28 -6.02
CA PHE A 493 -19.41 -11.79 -4.65
C PHE A 493 -19.50 -10.64 -3.64
N SER A 494 -18.59 -9.67 -3.72
CA SER A 494 -18.46 -8.55 -2.79
C SER A 494 -19.37 -7.38 -3.11
N ASN A 495 -19.79 -7.20 -4.37
CA ASN A 495 -20.45 -5.98 -4.85
C ASN A 495 -19.55 -4.74 -4.61
N GLU A 496 -18.25 -4.92 -4.80
CA GLU A 496 -17.27 -3.86 -4.75
C GLU A 496 -17.51 -2.90 -5.92
N GLN A 497 -18.10 -1.75 -5.60
CA GLN A 497 -18.32 -0.67 -6.53
C GLN A 497 -17.03 0.14 -6.64
N ILE A 498 -16.59 0.43 -7.87
CA ILE A 498 -15.83 1.65 -8.08
C ILE A 498 -16.84 2.79 -7.92
N SER A 499 -16.85 3.40 -6.74
CA SER A 499 -17.73 4.52 -6.38
C SER A 499 -17.50 5.66 -7.36
N GLU A 500 -18.46 5.85 -8.28
CA GLU A 500 -18.76 7.15 -8.87
C GLU A 500 -19.99 7.67 -8.15
N SER A 501 -19.82 7.97 -6.87
CA SER A 501 -20.79 8.79 -6.15
C SER A 501 -20.74 10.19 -6.78
N ASP A 502 -21.80 10.59 -7.50
CA ASP A 502 -22.05 11.98 -7.92
C ASP A 502 -22.26 12.93 -6.71
N SER A 503 -22.32 12.39 -5.49
CA SER A 503 -22.33 13.22 -4.27
C SER A 503 -20.91 13.70 -3.98
N PRO A 504 -20.71 15.01 -3.72
CA PRO A 504 -19.39 15.52 -3.39
C PRO A 504 -18.88 14.81 -2.14
N ILE A 505 -17.77 14.06 -2.28
CA ILE A 505 -17.10 13.39 -1.17
C ILE A 505 -16.82 14.45 -0.10
N GLU A 506 -17.27 14.19 1.12
CA GLU A 506 -17.00 15.07 2.24
C GLU A 506 -15.55 14.87 2.67
N LEU A 507 -14.68 15.76 2.21
CA LEU A 507 -13.25 15.71 2.52
C LEU A 507 -13.00 16.30 3.90
N GLU A 508 -12.53 15.49 4.84
CA GLU A 508 -12.13 15.90 6.18
C GLU A 508 -10.86 15.17 6.62
N ASN A 509 -10.02 15.83 7.43
CA ASN A 509 -8.80 15.24 7.98
C ASN A 509 -9.09 14.24 9.11
N ASN A 510 -9.70 13.09 8.77
CA ASN A 510 -10.09 12.02 9.71
C ASN A 510 -9.49 10.65 9.36
N ILE A 511 -8.63 10.58 8.34
CA ILE A 511 -7.91 9.38 7.92
C ILE A 511 -6.45 9.49 8.35
N HIS A 512 -5.94 8.46 9.03
CA HIS A 512 -4.52 8.33 9.38
C HIS A 512 -4.05 6.91 9.07
N ARG A 513 -2.95 6.79 8.31
CA ARG A 513 -2.42 5.51 7.79
C ARG A 513 -3.44 4.71 6.96
N GLY A 514 -4.27 5.39 6.17
CA GLY A 514 -5.33 4.74 5.38
C GLY A 514 -6.54 4.27 6.20
N VAL A 515 -6.64 4.65 7.48
CA VAL A 515 -7.71 4.24 8.38
C VAL A 515 -8.52 5.44 8.82
N ASN A 516 -9.85 5.37 8.71
CA ASN A 516 -10.74 6.32 9.38
C ASN A 516 -10.61 6.18 10.91
N ILE A 517 -10.01 7.17 11.58
CA ILE A 517 -9.63 7.06 12.99
C ILE A 517 -10.85 6.98 13.91
N ASP A 518 -11.87 7.81 13.66
CA ASP A 518 -13.08 7.83 14.48
C ASP A 518 -13.82 6.49 14.41
N PHE A 519 -13.91 5.92 13.20
CA PHE A 519 -14.56 4.64 13.00
C PHE A 519 -13.74 3.49 13.61
N TYR A 520 -12.42 3.47 13.39
CA TYR A 520 -11.52 2.51 14.01
C TYR A 520 -11.61 2.56 15.55
N GLN A 521 -11.66 3.74 16.16
CA GLN A 521 -11.81 3.88 17.61
C GLN A 521 -13.15 3.35 18.12
N GLN A 522 -14.23 3.56 17.37
CA GLN A 522 -15.54 3.00 17.71
C GLN A 522 -15.53 1.47 17.64
N LEU A 523 -14.89 0.88 16.62
CA LEU A 523 -14.70 -0.58 16.53
C LEU A 523 -13.82 -1.11 17.67
N SER A 524 -12.67 -0.48 17.92
CA SER A 524 -11.72 -0.86 18.96
C SER A 524 -12.34 -0.78 20.36
N SER A 525 -13.05 0.31 20.68
CA SER A 525 -13.75 0.48 21.96
C SER A 525 -14.98 -0.42 22.13
N SER A 526 -15.54 -0.90 21.02
CA SER A 526 -16.65 -1.86 21.03
C SER A 526 -16.17 -3.30 21.16
N ASN A 527 -14.92 -3.60 20.79
CA ASN A 527 -14.36 -4.93 20.99
C ASN A 527 -14.18 -5.22 22.49
N SER A 528 -14.92 -6.22 22.98
CA SER A 528 -14.91 -6.61 24.39
C SER A 528 -13.80 -7.63 24.73
N GLY A 529 -12.90 -7.91 23.80
CA GLY A 529 -11.75 -8.80 24.01
C GLY A 529 -10.68 -8.18 24.90
N VAL A 530 -9.90 -9.04 25.55
CA VAL A 530 -8.77 -8.67 26.42
C VAL A 530 -7.44 -9.25 25.95
N GLY A 531 -7.48 -10.00 24.84
CA GLY A 531 -6.35 -10.67 24.22
C GLY A 531 -6.38 -12.15 24.49
N TYR A 532 -5.58 -12.90 23.74
CA TYR A 532 -5.51 -14.35 23.83
C TYR A 532 -4.09 -14.82 24.17
N ASP A 533 -3.99 -16.02 24.73
CA ASP A 533 -2.72 -16.62 25.08
C ASP A 533 -2.16 -17.39 23.88
N ASP A 534 -0.99 -16.99 23.40
CA ASP A 534 -0.21 -17.75 22.43
C ASP A 534 0.89 -18.54 23.14
N PRO A 535 0.83 -19.89 23.15
CA PRO A 535 1.76 -20.73 23.91
C PRO A 535 3.11 -20.94 23.21
N ASP A 536 4.01 -21.62 23.92
CA ASP A 536 5.25 -22.22 23.40
C ASP A 536 6.33 -21.24 22.93
N TRP A 537 6.41 -20.06 23.57
CA TRP A 537 7.50 -19.12 23.35
C TRP A 537 8.72 -19.45 24.22
N ASN A 538 9.89 -19.59 23.61
CA ASN A 538 11.13 -19.92 24.30
C ASN A 538 11.79 -18.68 24.90
N VAL A 539 12.06 -18.68 26.20
CA VAL A 539 12.72 -17.54 26.88
C VAL A 539 14.22 -17.55 26.59
N LEU A 540 14.71 -16.49 25.93
CA LEU A 540 16.11 -16.36 25.52
C LEU A 540 16.99 -15.64 26.55
N SER A 541 16.40 -14.77 27.37
CA SER A 541 17.12 -13.97 28.37
C SER A 541 16.52 -14.09 29.77
N ASN A 542 17.35 -13.89 30.80
CA ASN A 542 16.83 -13.75 32.15
C ASN A 542 16.19 -12.36 32.32
N PRO A 543 15.19 -12.22 33.21
CA PRO A 543 14.56 -10.93 33.49
C PRO A 543 15.56 -9.83 33.79
N HIS A 544 15.44 -8.73 33.07
CA HIS A 544 16.17 -7.49 33.33
C HIS A 544 15.20 -6.31 33.26
N GLN A 545 15.14 -5.52 34.33
CA GLN A 545 14.23 -4.36 34.43
C GLN A 545 12.75 -4.66 34.12
N GLY A 546 12.29 -5.88 34.39
CA GLY A 546 10.90 -6.28 34.13
C GLY A 546 10.62 -6.78 32.71
N PHE A 547 11.66 -6.94 31.88
CA PHE A 547 11.55 -7.47 30.52
C PHE A 547 12.32 -8.80 30.35
N ILE A 548 11.83 -9.64 29.44
CA ILE A 548 12.55 -10.80 28.88
C ILE A 548 12.50 -10.76 27.35
N LEU A 549 13.42 -11.47 26.70
CA LEU A 549 13.34 -11.81 25.28
C LEU A 549 12.74 -13.20 25.15
N ALA A 550 11.76 -13.35 24.26
CA ALA A 550 11.14 -14.64 23.96
C ALA A 550 11.08 -14.87 22.46
N GLN A 551 11.25 -16.11 22.03
CA GLN A 551 11.30 -16.46 20.60
C GLN A 551 10.41 -17.64 20.25
N LYS A 552 9.70 -17.51 19.13
CA LYS A 552 8.89 -18.56 18.49
C LYS A 552 9.05 -18.43 16.97
N ASN A 553 9.28 -19.56 16.29
CA ASN A 553 9.47 -19.59 14.83
C ASN A 553 10.52 -18.59 14.29
N GLY A 554 11.56 -18.28 15.07
CA GLY A 554 12.60 -17.31 14.68
C GLY A 554 12.24 -15.84 14.87
N LEU A 555 11.00 -15.51 15.24
CA LEU A 555 10.60 -14.17 15.68
C LEU A 555 10.93 -13.99 17.16
N THR A 556 11.65 -12.94 17.49
CA THR A 556 12.03 -12.56 18.85
C THR A 556 11.27 -11.31 19.28
N LEU A 557 10.60 -11.38 20.43
CA LEU A 557 9.84 -10.28 21.03
C LEU A 557 10.43 -9.83 22.36
N HIS A 558 10.30 -8.54 22.64
CA HIS A 558 10.47 -7.96 23.97
C HIS A 558 9.18 -8.10 24.78
N ILE A 559 9.26 -8.75 25.93
CA ILE A 559 8.10 -9.10 26.75
C ILE A 559 8.16 -8.38 28.07
N ASP A 560 7.21 -7.47 28.30
CA ASP A 560 6.95 -6.90 29.62
C ASP A 560 6.26 -7.96 30.49
N LEU A 561 6.92 -8.36 31.58
CA LEU A 561 6.44 -9.43 32.45
C LEU A 561 5.08 -9.13 33.11
N LYS A 562 4.69 -7.86 33.27
CA LYS A 562 3.42 -7.47 33.87
C LYS A 562 2.29 -7.37 32.86
N ARG A 563 2.59 -6.93 31.64
CA ARG A 563 1.59 -6.71 30.59
C ARG A 563 1.35 -7.95 29.74
N HIS A 564 2.42 -8.63 29.36
CA HIS A 564 2.41 -9.62 28.28
C HIS A 564 2.40 -11.06 28.76
N LEU A 565 2.59 -11.32 30.06
CA LEU A 565 2.51 -12.67 30.62
C LEU A 565 1.27 -12.87 31.49
N PHE A 566 0.71 -14.08 31.44
CA PHE A 566 -0.33 -14.50 32.37
C PHE A 566 0.26 -14.86 33.74
N SER A 567 -0.53 -14.61 34.80
CA SER A 567 -0.17 -14.94 36.19
C SER A 567 0.07 -16.44 36.46
N SER A 568 -0.29 -17.33 35.54
CA SER A 568 -0.13 -18.79 35.64
C SER A 568 1.24 -19.30 35.19
N SER A 569 2.06 -18.47 34.53
CA SER A 569 3.42 -18.82 34.11
C SER A 569 4.34 -19.01 35.32
N LYS A 570 4.63 -20.27 35.66
CA LYS A 570 5.31 -20.67 36.91
C LYS A 570 6.79 -20.26 36.97
N SER A 571 7.45 -20.13 35.83
CA SER A 571 8.86 -19.74 35.70
C SER A 571 9.09 -19.08 34.33
N HIS A 572 9.98 -18.11 34.29
CA HIS A 572 10.32 -17.31 33.10
C HIS A 572 11.85 -17.11 33.03
N ARG A 573 12.59 -18.16 33.39
CA ARG A 573 14.06 -18.19 33.31
C ARG A 573 14.47 -18.53 31.89
N LYS A 574 15.70 -18.16 31.53
CA LYS A 574 16.28 -18.57 30.24
C LYS A 574 16.18 -20.10 30.05
N GLY A 575 15.61 -20.51 28.93
CA GLY A 575 15.36 -21.91 28.57
C GLY A 575 13.96 -22.44 28.93
N ASP A 576 13.16 -21.68 29.69
CA ASP A 576 11.76 -22.01 29.92
C ASP A 576 10.90 -21.71 28.69
N THR A 577 9.69 -22.26 28.64
CA THR A 577 8.63 -21.84 27.72
C THR A 577 7.53 -21.07 28.46
N VAL A 578 7.00 -20.04 27.81
CA VAL A 578 5.93 -19.18 28.34
C VAL A 578 4.81 -19.01 27.31
N ALA A 579 3.60 -18.73 27.80
CA ALA A 579 2.53 -18.21 26.96
C ALA A 579 2.56 -16.68 27.01
N ILE A 580 2.49 -16.05 25.85
CA ILE A 580 2.46 -14.59 25.69
C ILE A 580 1.06 -14.17 25.32
N ARG A 581 0.57 -13.13 26.00
CA ARG A 581 -0.69 -12.49 25.65
C ARG A 581 -0.50 -11.66 24.39
N LEU A 582 -1.21 -12.03 23.33
CA LEU A 582 -1.30 -11.27 22.09
C LEU A 582 -2.55 -10.36 22.09
N PRO A 583 -2.57 -9.29 21.27
CA PRO A 583 -3.69 -8.36 21.18
C PRO A 583 -5.02 -9.04 20.80
N HIS A 584 -6.14 -8.46 21.21
CA HIS A 584 -7.50 -8.92 20.84
C HIS A 584 -7.95 -8.51 19.44
N ASN A 585 -7.04 -7.92 18.65
CA ASN A 585 -7.32 -7.52 17.29
C ASN A 585 -6.05 -7.56 16.42
N ARG A 586 -6.26 -7.63 15.12
CA ARG A 586 -5.24 -7.39 14.09
C ARG A 586 -5.82 -6.54 12.95
N ILE A 587 -4.94 -6.04 12.09
CA ILE A 587 -5.33 -5.40 10.83
C ILE A 587 -4.87 -6.32 9.70
N GLU A 588 -5.79 -6.70 8.82
CA GLU A 588 -5.50 -7.54 7.66
C GLU A 588 -6.05 -6.84 6.43
N ALA A 589 -5.14 -6.33 5.58
CA ALA A 589 -5.48 -5.46 4.45
C ALA A 589 -6.42 -4.31 4.89
N GLU A 590 -7.67 -4.34 4.45
CA GLU A 590 -8.72 -3.35 4.71
C GLU A 590 -9.62 -3.67 5.92
N PHE A 591 -9.34 -4.77 6.65
CA PHE A 591 -10.18 -5.24 7.75
C PHE A 591 -9.54 -5.00 9.13
N TYR A 592 -10.35 -4.49 10.05
CA TYR A 592 -10.16 -4.68 11.48
C TYR A 592 -10.68 -6.06 11.84
N VAL A 593 -9.80 -6.91 12.37
CA VAL A 593 -10.16 -8.27 12.75
C VAL A 593 -10.13 -8.39 14.26
N ALA A 594 -11.29 -8.54 14.90
CA ALA A 594 -11.38 -8.88 16.32
C ALA A 594 -11.10 -10.38 16.50
N VAL A 595 -10.19 -10.72 17.40
CA VAL A 595 -9.80 -12.10 17.72
C VAL A 595 -10.36 -12.45 19.10
N GLY A 596 -11.03 -13.59 19.20
CA GLY A 596 -11.61 -14.06 20.47
C GLY A 596 -10.56 -14.38 21.54
N ASP A 597 -10.92 -14.20 22.80
CA ASP A 597 -10.01 -14.45 23.95
C ASP A 597 -9.60 -15.93 24.08
N ALA A 598 -10.33 -16.83 23.42
CA ALA A 598 -10.01 -18.25 23.34
C ALA A 598 -8.89 -18.58 22.33
N GLY A 599 -8.38 -17.59 21.59
CA GLY A 599 -7.31 -17.75 20.61
C GLY A 599 -7.76 -17.75 19.16
N ILE A 600 -6.78 -17.97 18.29
CA ILE A 600 -6.97 -18.09 16.84
C ILE A 600 -7.71 -19.38 16.52
N ILE A 601 -8.51 -19.37 15.45
CA ILE A 601 -9.23 -20.54 14.95
C ILE A 601 -8.23 -21.61 14.51
N ASN A 602 -8.53 -22.88 14.78
CA ASN A 602 -7.76 -23.98 14.23
C ASN A 602 -8.05 -24.15 12.74
N GLU A 603 -7.11 -23.77 11.86
CA GLU A 603 -7.24 -23.88 10.40
C GLU A 603 -7.34 -25.33 9.89
N ASP A 604 -6.88 -26.32 10.68
CA ASP A 604 -7.05 -27.74 10.34
C ASP A 604 -8.47 -28.24 10.58
N ALA A 605 -9.31 -27.49 11.28
CA ALA A 605 -10.71 -27.84 11.55
C ALA A 605 -11.62 -27.30 10.43
N PRO A 606 -12.80 -27.91 10.19
CA PRO A 606 -13.78 -27.32 9.29
C PRO A 606 -14.24 -25.95 9.80
N ILE A 607 -14.06 -24.91 8.97
CA ILE A 607 -14.43 -23.52 9.27
C ILE A 607 -15.69 -23.13 8.50
N ILE A 608 -16.50 -22.27 9.10
CA ILE A 608 -17.58 -21.55 8.43
C ILE A 608 -17.33 -20.04 8.50
N SER A 609 -17.81 -19.35 7.47
CA SER A 609 -17.86 -17.90 7.38
C SER A 609 -19.30 -17.42 7.34
N ILE A 610 -19.64 -16.47 8.21
CA ILE A 610 -20.96 -15.86 8.33
C ILE A 610 -20.82 -14.38 7.97
N TYR A 611 -21.44 -13.97 6.88
CA TYR A 611 -21.38 -12.62 6.34
C TYR A 611 -22.57 -11.80 6.83
N PHE A 612 -22.31 -10.55 7.21
CA PHE A 612 -23.30 -9.61 7.72
C PHE A 612 -23.30 -8.36 6.84
N ASN A 613 -24.36 -8.18 6.06
CA ASN A 613 -24.56 -6.96 5.29
C ASN A 613 -25.26 -5.93 6.17
N VAL A 614 -24.47 -5.04 6.76
CA VAL A 614 -24.90 -4.01 7.72
C VAL A 614 -24.41 -2.64 7.29
N ASP A 615 -24.97 -1.58 7.86
CA ASP A 615 -24.37 -0.25 7.83
C ASP A 615 -23.18 -0.13 8.83
N PRO A 616 -22.37 0.95 8.79
CA PRO A 616 -21.24 1.12 9.71
C PRO A 616 -21.61 1.05 11.20
N GLN A 617 -22.80 1.54 11.59
CA GLN A 617 -23.26 1.47 12.98
C GLN A 617 -23.64 0.04 13.38
N GLY A 618 -24.17 -0.74 12.44
CA GLY A 618 -24.40 -2.16 12.58
C GLY A 618 -23.11 -2.93 12.83
N ALA A 619 -22.03 -2.62 12.11
CA ALA A 619 -20.73 -3.27 12.36
C ALA A 619 -20.17 -2.98 13.76
N ILE A 620 -20.28 -1.74 14.24
CA ILE A 620 -19.91 -1.38 15.62
C ILE A 620 -20.76 -2.18 16.63
N ALA A 621 -22.08 -2.23 16.42
CA ALA A 621 -22.99 -2.96 17.28
C ALA A 621 -22.71 -4.48 17.28
N LEU A 622 -22.43 -5.06 16.11
CA LEU A 622 -22.06 -6.48 15.98
C LEU A 622 -20.72 -6.76 16.66
N THR A 623 -19.71 -5.90 16.49
CA THR A 623 -18.41 -6.03 17.16
C THR A 623 -18.60 -6.15 18.66
N LYS A 624 -19.40 -5.28 19.27
CA LYS A 624 -19.70 -5.34 20.70
C LYS A 624 -20.40 -6.63 21.12
N ASN A 625 -21.52 -6.95 20.47
CA ASN A 625 -22.36 -8.06 20.89
C ASN A 625 -21.70 -9.43 20.64
N LEU A 626 -21.07 -9.61 19.47
CA LEU A 626 -20.41 -10.88 19.13
C LEU A 626 -19.19 -11.13 20.01
N THR A 627 -18.30 -10.14 20.15
CA THR A 627 -17.08 -10.32 20.98
C THR A 627 -17.43 -10.61 22.43
N GLN A 628 -18.38 -9.88 23.01
CA GLN A 628 -18.84 -10.11 24.38
C GLN A 628 -19.42 -11.51 24.56
N GLN A 629 -20.38 -11.91 23.73
CA GLN A 629 -21.08 -13.20 23.90
C GLN A 629 -20.16 -14.39 23.64
N PHE A 630 -19.33 -14.34 22.60
CA PHE A 630 -18.44 -15.45 22.26
C PHE A 630 -17.28 -15.60 23.25
N ASN A 631 -16.73 -14.50 23.78
CA ASN A 631 -15.71 -14.56 24.84
C ASN A 631 -16.27 -15.15 26.14
N ILE A 632 -17.50 -14.77 26.55
CA ILE A 632 -18.20 -15.40 27.69
C ILE A 632 -18.32 -16.92 27.48
N GLN A 633 -18.60 -17.34 26.25
CA GLN A 633 -18.77 -18.74 25.88
C GLN A 633 -17.45 -19.48 25.60
N LYS A 634 -16.29 -18.79 25.69
CA LYS A 634 -14.94 -19.30 25.40
C LYS A 634 -14.84 -19.95 24.03
N ILE A 635 -15.37 -19.28 23.02
CA ILE A 635 -15.35 -19.72 21.63
C ILE A 635 -14.23 -18.97 20.91
N ALA A 636 -13.38 -19.69 20.17
CA ALA A 636 -12.39 -19.07 19.28
C ALA A 636 -13.11 -18.56 18.02
N PHE A 637 -12.84 -17.32 17.64
CA PHE A 637 -13.44 -16.68 16.47
C PHE A 637 -12.54 -15.57 15.93
N GLU A 638 -12.77 -15.23 14.67
CA GLU A 638 -12.21 -14.05 14.01
C GLU A 638 -13.37 -13.28 13.39
N PHE A 639 -13.53 -12.02 13.77
CA PHE A 639 -14.60 -11.16 13.26
C PHE A 639 -14.01 -9.97 12.52
N SER A 640 -14.13 -10.00 11.21
CA SER A 640 -13.56 -9.03 10.27
C SER A 640 -14.58 -7.96 9.93
N VAL A 641 -14.14 -6.71 9.98
CA VAL A 641 -14.96 -5.52 9.73
C VAL A 641 -14.15 -4.53 8.90
N LEU A 642 -14.67 -4.04 7.77
CA LEU A 642 -13.97 -3.02 6.97
C LEU A 642 -13.68 -1.78 7.81
N ILE A 643 -12.49 -1.22 7.66
CA ILE A 643 -12.01 -0.07 8.47
C ILE A 643 -12.49 1.29 7.94
N ASN A 644 -13.05 1.32 6.75
CA ASN A 644 -13.56 2.53 6.12
C ASN A 644 -15.09 2.48 6.06
N PRO A 645 -15.80 3.46 6.65
CA PRO A 645 -17.26 3.45 6.68
C PRO A 645 -17.90 3.66 5.30
N GLU A 646 -17.16 4.19 4.33
CA GLU A 646 -17.64 4.42 2.96
C GLU A 646 -17.75 3.12 2.14
N ASP A 647 -17.06 2.06 2.55
CA ASP A 647 -17.00 0.78 1.81
C ASP A 647 -18.15 -0.19 2.17
N TYR A 648 -19.09 0.23 3.03
CA TYR A 648 -20.22 -0.58 3.51
C TYR A 648 -21.34 -0.79 2.48
N TYR A 649 -21.11 -0.45 1.20
CA TYR A 649 -21.91 -0.94 0.08
C TYR A 649 -21.60 -2.40 -0.27
N ARG A 650 -20.47 -2.94 0.22
CA ARG A 650 -20.03 -4.31 0.01
C ARG A 650 -20.81 -5.32 0.83
N PHE A 651 -21.13 -6.47 0.22
CA PHE A 651 -21.85 -7.56 0.88
C PHE A 651 -20.98 -8.36 1.85
N ASP A 652 -19.67 -8.31 1.65
CA ASP A 652 -18.62 -8.93 2.47
C ASP A 652 -17.96 -7.93 3.44
N ALA A 653 -18.54 -6.73 3.62
CA ALA A 653 -17.99 -5.68 4.48
C ALA A 653 -17.79 -6.10 5.95
N THR A 654 -18.51 -7.14 6.39
CA THR A 654 -18.40 -7.68 7.73
C THR A 654 -18.63 -9.18 7.70
N TYR A 655 -17.74 -9.97 8.31
CA TYR A 655 -17.91 -11.41 8.39
C TYR A 655 -17.24 -12.04 9.63
N LEU A 656 -17.78 -13.17 10.07
CA LEU A 656 -17.31 -13.97 11.20
C LEU A 656 -16.81 -15.31 10.70
N ARG A 657 -15.56 -15.65 11.01
CA ARG A 657 -15.01 -16.99 10.88
C ARG A 657 -15.08 -17.72 12.22
N ILE A 658 -15.47 -18.99 12.18
CA ILE A 658 -15.57 -19.85 13.37
C ILE A 658 -15.49 -21.33 12.96
N GLU A 659 -15.01 -22.20 13.86
CA GLU A 659 -15.10 -23.64 13.63
C GLU A 659 -16.57 -24.10 13.52
N ARG A 660 -16.87 -24.89 12.48
CA ARG A 660 -18.21 -25.43 12.16
C ARG A 660 -18.87 -26.12 13.35
N LYS A 661 -18.08 -26.81 14.20
CA LYS A 661 -18.57 -27.53 15.39
C LYS A 661 -19.30 -26.62 16.39
N HIS A 662 -19.02 -25.31 16.37
CA HIS A 662 -19.63 -24.33 17.27
C HIS A 662 -20.94 -23.75 16.75
N TYR A 663 -21.31 -23.96 15.47
CA TYR A 663 -22.53 -23.42 14.88
C TYR A 663 -23.80 -23.69 15.71
N PRO A 664 -24.07 -24.93 16.19
CA PRO A 664 -25.28 -25.20 16.98
C PRO A 664 -25.33 -24.39 18.28
N LYS A 665 -24.17 -24.07 18.87
CA LYS A 665 -24.08 -23.28 20.10
C LYS A 665 -24.32 -21.79 19.84
N ILE A 666 -23.84 -21.26 18.71
CA ILE A 666 -23.92 -19.83 18.40
C ILE A 666 -25.23 -19.43 17.72
N GLN A 667 -25.99 -20.36 17.16
CA GLN A 667 -27.23 -20.04 16.43
C GLN A 667 -28.22 -19.21 17.28
N ALA A 668 -28.42 -19.58 18.55
CA ALA A 668 -29.29 -18.84 19.46
C ALA A 668 -28.76 -17.42 19.72
N ILE A 669 -27.44 -17.29 19.88
CA ILE A 669 -26.76 -16.00 20.08
C ILE A 669 -26.93 -15.11 18.84
N LEU A 670 -26.71 -15.66 17.63
CA LEU A 670 -26.91 -14.94 16.38
C LEU A 670 -28.36 -14.48 16.20
N THR A 671 -29.33 -15.31 16.59
CA THR A 671 -30.76 -14.96 16.51
C THR A 671 -31.09 -13.78 17.41
N GLU A 672 -30.62 -13.81 18.67
CA GLU A 672 -30.81 -12.72 19.63
C GLU A 672 -30.16 -11.43 19.15
N ILE A 673 -28.90 -11.49 18.71
CA ILE A 673 -28.16 -10.33 18.21
C ILE A 673 -28.88 -9.74 16.99
N TYR A 674 -29.27 -10.59 16.02
CA TYR A 674 -29.98 -10.14 14.83
C TYR A 674 -31.28 -9.39 15.17
N GLN A 675 -32.06 -9.88 16.15
CA GLN A 675 -33.27 -9.19 16.60
C GLN A 675 -32.97 -7.81 17.20
N GLN A 676 -31.87 -7.69 17.97
CA GLN A 676 -31.46 -6.43 18.61
C GLN A 676 -30.90 -5.42 17.60
N THR A 677 -30.26 -5.88 16.52
CA THR A 677 -29.56 -5.01 15.56
C THR A 677 -30.25 -4.93 14.18
N ARG A 678 -31.46 -5.48 14.04
CA ARG A 678 -32.15 -5.66 12.74
C ARG A 678 -32.26 -4.40 11.90
N SER A 679 -32.38 -3.23 12.51
CA SER A 679 -32.50 -1.93 11.81
C SER A 679 -31.28 -1.57 10.96
N HIS A 680 -30.11 -2.16 11.25
CA HIS A 680 -28.87 -1.88 10.54
C HIS A 680 -28.63 -2.80 9.34
N PHE A 681 -29.43 -3.85 9.18
CA PHE A 681 -29.20 -4.86 8.14
C PHE A 681 -29.79 -4.44 6.79
N GLN A 682 -29.01 -4.61 5.75
CA GLN A 682 -29.48 -4.62 4.37
C GLN A 682 -29.78 -6.06 3.96
N SER A 683 -30.74 -6.30 3.08
CA SER A 683 -31.24 -7.66 2.82
C SER A 683 -30.27 -8.57 2.06
N GLN A 684 -29.29 -8.02 1.35
CA GLN A 684 -28.44 -8.69 0.37
C GLN A 684 -27.34 -9.52 1.06
N ILE A 685 -26.87 -10.57 0.41
CA ILE A 685 -25.81 -11.46 0.91
C ILE A 685 -24.83 -11.81 -0.23
N PRO A 686 -23.57 -12.18 0.08
CA PRO A 686 -22.61 -12.57 -0.95
C PRO A 686 -23.07 -13.77 -1.78
N LEU A 687 -22.63 -13.81 -3.04
CA LEU A 687 -22.98 -14.87 -3.98
C LEU A 687 -22.61 -16.27 -3.44
N PHE A 688 -23.46 -17.27 -3.73
CA PHE A 688 -23.33 -18.66 -3.30
C PHE A 688 -23.40 -18.94 -1.80
N THR A 689 -23.71 -17.94 -0.96
CA THR A 689 -23.90 -18.15 0.48
C THR A 689 -25.33 -18.57 0.82
N LYS A 690 -25.50 -19.37 1.87
CA LYS A 690 -26.81 -19.70 2.41
C LYS A 690 -27.40 -18.50 3.13
N ARG A 691 -28.61 -18.07 2.74
CA ARG A 691 -29.38 -17.09 3.49
C ARG A 691 -29.83 -17.65 4.84
N LEU A 692 -29.31 -17.12 5.94
CA LEU A 692 -29.78 -17.40 7.30
C LEU A 692 -30.85 -16.40 7.76
N ALA A 693 -30.76 -15.15 7.31
CA ALA A 693 -31.75 -14.08 7.52
C ALA A 693 -31.57 -13.01 6.43
N ALA A 694 -32.40 -11.96 6.42
CA ALA A 694 -32.14 -10.81 5.54
C ALA A 694 -30.83 -10.14 5.98
N GLY A 695 -29.85 -10.13 5.08
CA GLY A 695 -28.50 -9.61 5.34
C GLY A 695 -27.52 -10.55 6.03
N ILE A 696 -27.89 -11.82 6.25
CA ILE A 696 -26.98 -12.81 6.84
C ILE A 696 -26.80 -13.99 5.89
N GLY A 697 -25.58 -14.11 5.36
CA GLY A 697 -25.13 -15.22 4.52
C GLY A 697 -24.21 -16.16 5.30
N LEU A 698 -24.19 -17.45 4.95
CA LEU A 698 -23.26 -18.43 5.53
C LEU A 698 -22.63 -19.31 4.44
N ALA A 699 -21.35 -19.62 4.57
CA ALA A 699 -20.66 -20.62 3.77
C ALA A 699 -19.65 -21.44 4.57
N GLU A 700 -19.40 -22.68 4.14
CA GLU A 700 -18.27 -23.49 4.60
C GLU A 700 -17.01 -23.08 3.84
N GLU A 701 -15.92 -22.82 4.57
CA GLU A 701 -14.62 -22.54 3.95
C GLU A 701 -14.10 -23.80 3.24
N PRO A 702 -13.49 -23.68 2.05
CA PRO A 702 -12.92 -24.81 1.32
C PRO A 702 -11.89 -25.60 2.17
N ILE A 703 -11.90 -26.93 2.04
CA ILE A 703 -11.00 -27.82 2.82
C ILE A 703 -9.72 -28.09 2.01
N ASN A 704 -8.55 -27.92 2.64
CA ASN A 704 -7.22 -28.11 2.03
C ASN A 704 -6.90 -27.14 0.87
N GLU A 705 -7.61 -26.02 0.77
CA GLU A 705 -7.32 -24.97 -0.19
C GLU A 705 -6.78 -23.74 0.55
N SER A 706 -5.89 -23.00 -0.10
CA SER A 706 -5.30 -21.78 0.49
C SER A 706 -6.12 -20.52 0.23
N GLN A 707 -7.32 -20.65 -0.37
CA GLN A 707 -8.16 -19.53 -0.79
C GLN A 707 -9.45 -19.49 0.03
N GLU A 708 -9.88 -18.28 0.38
CA GLU A 708 -11.18 -18.04 1.02
C GLU A 708 -12.33 -18.42 0.10
N PHE A 709 -13.49 -18.72 0.70
CA PHE A 709 -14.70 -19.18 0.01
C PHE A 709 -15.03 -18.42 -1.27
N GLY A 710 -15.13 -17.08 -1.21
CA GLY A 710 -15.51 -16.25 -2.35
C GLY A 710 -14.52 -16.40 -3.51
N LEU A 711 -13.23 -16.24 -3.23
CA LEU A 711 -12.15 -16.38 -4.21
C LEU A 711 -12.13 -17.78 -4.83
N HIS A 712 -12.32 -18.82 -4.03
CA HIS A 712 -12.34 -20.19 -4.52
C HIS A 712 -13.53 -20.47 -5.46
N ARG A 713 -14.74 -19.98 -5.14
CA ARG A 713 -15.90 -20.13 -6.05
C ARG A 713 -15.70 -19.36 -7.35
N CYS A 714 -15.16 -18.13 -7.27
CA CYS A 714 -14.87 -17.31 -8.45
C CYS A 714 -13.74 -17.89 -9.32
N GLN A 715 -12.74 -18.52 -8.70
CA GLN A 715 -11.62 -19.19 -9.36
C GLN A 715 -12.11 -20.33 -10.27
N ILE A 716 -13.02 -21.17 -9.78
CA ILE A 716 -13.59 -22.29 -10.56
C ILE A 716 -14.36 -21.76 -11.77
N ILE A 717 -15.10 -20.66 -11.60
CA ILE A 717 -15.82 -20.01 -12.70
C ILE A 717 -14.82 -19.43 -13.72
N ALA A 718 -13.78 -18.74 -13.27
CA ALA A 718 -12.73 -18.19 -14.13
C ALA A 718 -12.06 -19.27 -14.98
N GLU A 719 -11.75 -20.43 -14.38
CA GLU A 719 -11.23 -21.60 -15.08
C GLU A 719 -12.18 -22.11 -16.17
N ALA A 720 -13.48 -22.23 -15.85
CA ALA A 720 -14.48 -22.63 -16.83
C ALA A 720 -14.56 -21.66 -18.01
N LEU A 721 -14.47 -20.34 -17.76
CA LEU A 721 -14.46 -19.31 -18.81
C LEU A 721 -13.22 -19.42 -19.72
N LEU A 722 -12.05 -19.75 -19.16
CA LEU A 722 -10.83 -19.97 -19.93
C LEU A 722 -10.90 -21.24 -20.79
N ILE A 723 -11.45 -22.33 -20.26
CA ILE A 723 -11.68 -23.57 -21.01
C ILE A 723 -12.65 -23.30 -22.18
N ASP A 724 -13.69 -22.49 -21.99
CA ASP A 724 -14.60 -22.09 -23.06
C ASP A 724 -13.86 -21.34 -24.18
N ARG A 725 -13.00 -20.36 -23.83
CA ARG A 725 -12.17 -19.61 -24.78
C ARG A 725 -11.25 -20.53 -25.59
N GLN A 726 -10.62 -21.52 -24.94
CA GLN A 726 -9.76 -22.49 -25.63
C GLN A 726 -10.55 -23.36 -26.63
N LYS A 727 -11.76 -23.79 -26.25
CA LYS A 727 -12.68 -24.53 -27.14
C LYS A 727 -13.12 -23.64 -28.31
N GLU A 728 -13.42 -22.38 -28.07
CA GLU A 728 -13.78 -21.43 -29.12
C GLU A 728 -12.65 -21.22 -30.14
N ARG A 729 -11.42 -20.93 -29.67
CA ARG A 729 -10.22 -20.82 -30.52
C ARG A 729 -10.01 -22.09 -31.37
N SER A 730 -10.22 -23.26 -30.78
CA SER A 730 -10.13 -24.55 -31.48
C SER A 730 -11.21 -24.73 -32.56
N ARG A 731 -12.43 -24.24 -32.32
CA ARG A 731 -13.53 -24.26 -33.31
C ARG A 731 -13.27 -23.29 -34.47
N GLN A 732 -12.77 -22.09 -34.17
CA GLN A 732 -12.41 -21.09 -35.18
C GLN A 732 -11.30 -21.61 -36.10
N ARG A 733 -10.25 -22.24 -35.56
CA ARG A 733 -9.19 -22.90 -36.35
C ARG A 733 -9.69 -23.99 -37.30
N ARG A 734 -10.83 -24.64 -36.99
CA ARG A 734 -11.44 -25.70 -37.80
C ARG A 734 -12.41 -25.17 -38.89
N GLY A 735 -12.50 -23.85 -39.10
CA GLY A 735 -13.26 -23.25 -40.19
C GLY A 735 -14.79 -23.37 -40.09
N ALA A 736 -15.32 -23.59 -38.89
CA ALA A 736 -16.77 -23.75 -38.68
C ALA A 736 -17.49 -22.38 -38.71
N VAL A 737 -17.78 -21.87 -39.91
CA VAL A 737 -18.65 -20.69 -40.07
C VAL A 737 -20.12 -21.15 -39.98
N ARG A 738 -20.85 -20.72 -38.96
CA ARG A 738 -22.32 -20.89 -38.88
C ARG A 738 -23.01 -19.58 -38.56
N THR A 739 -24.21 -19.43 -39.13
CA THR A 739 -25.12 -18.28 -39.01
C THR A 739 -25.37 -17.82 -37.57
N ALA A 740 -25.42 -16.50 -37.39
CA ALA A 740 -24.99 -15.85 -36.15
C ALA A 740 -25.90 -16.01 -34.91
N LYS A 741 -27.21 -16.28 -35.04
CA LYS A 741 -28.12 -16.24 -33.87
C LYS A 741 -28.26 -17.58 -33.14
N LEU A 742 -28.54 -18.67 -33.87
CA LEU A 742 -28.63 -20.02 -33.31
C LEU A 742 -27.28 -20.53 -32.78
N ALA A 743 -26.18 -20.15 -33.45
CA ALA A 743 -24.84 -20.45 -32.98
C ALA A 743 -24.51 -19.76 -31.65
N ARG A 744 -24.87 -18.48 -31.49
CA ARG A 744 -24.66 -17.73 -30.23
C ARG A 744 -25.48 -18.30 -29.07
N ALA A 745 -26.76 -18.60 -29.29
CA ALA A 745 -27.60 -19.21 -28.26
C ALA A 745 -27.08 -20.59 -27.81
N ARG A 746 -26.55 -21.38 -28.75
CA ARG A 746 -25.92 -22.66 -28.44
C ARG A 746 -24.60 -22.49 -27.70
N ALA A 747 -23.75 -21.55 -28.11
CA ALA A 747 -22.48 -21.25 -27.45
C ALA A 747 -22.70 -20.79 -26.01
N LEU A 748 -23.67 -19.89 -25.78
CA LEU A 748 -24.05 -19.45 -24.43
C LEU A 748 -24.48 -20.64 -23.55
N LYS A 749 -25.34 -21.52 -24.07
CA LYS A 749 -25.76 -22.73 -23.34
C LYS A 749 -24.59 -23.67 -23.04
N GLU A 750 -23.66 -23.84 -23.98
CA GLU A 750 -22.47 -24.65 -23.76
C GLU A 750 -21.54 -24.03 -22.69
N LYS A 751 -21.40 -22.71 -22.67
CA LYS A 751 -20.64 -21.97 -21.66
C LYS A 751 -21.26 -22.08 -20.27
N ILE A 752 -22.59 -21.90 -20.14
CA ILE A 752 -23.33 -22.12 -18.88
C ILE A 752 -23.13 -23.55 -18.38
N ASN A 753 -23.32 -24.54 -19.25
CA ASN A 753 -23.12 -25.95 -18.89
C ASN A 753 -21.68 -26.22 -18.44
N LEU A 754 -20.69 -25.55 -19.03
CA LEU A 754 -19.30 -25.73 -18.66
C LEU A 754 -19.00 -25.18 -17.26
N ILE A 755 -19.53 -24.00 -16.92
CA ILE A 755 -19.44 -23.42 -15.57
C ILE A 755 -20.08 -24.38 -14.56
N GLN A 756 -21.31 -24.82 -14.82
CA GLN A 756 -22.04 -25.76 -13.95
C GLN A 756 -21.29 -27.09 -13.78
N GLN A 757 -20.74 -27.64 -14.87
CA GLN A 757 -19.95 -28.88 -14.82
C GLN A 757 -18.64 -28.69 -14.04
N SER A 758 -17.98 -27.54 -14.16
CA SER A 758 -16.75 -27.25 -13.45
C SER A 758 -16.98 -27.20 -11.94
N LEU A 759 -18.08 -26.57 -11.49
CA LEU A 759 -18.50 -26.57 -10.08
C LEU A 759 -18.74 -28.01 -9.57
N ILE A 760 -19.51 -28.82 -10.32
CA ILE A 760 -19.79 -30.22 -9.97
C ILE A 760 -18.50 -31.06 -9.91
N GLN A 761 -17.55 -30.85 -10.82
CA GLN A 761 -16.26 -31.55 -10.84
C GLN A 761 -15.41 -31.24 -9.60
N HIS A 762 -15.56 -30.04 -9.04
CA HIS A 762 -14.95 -29.64 -7.77
C HIS A 762 -15.80 -30.04 -6.55
N GLY A 763 -16.82 -30.88 -6.73
CA GLY A 763 -17.67 -31.37 -5.64
C GLY A 763 -18.70 -30.37 -5.12
N ILE A 764 -18.96 -29.29 -5.87
CA ILE A 764 -19.92 -28.25 -5.48
C ILE A 764 -21.29 -28.56 -6.05
N ASP A 765 -22.27 -28.73 -5.16
CA ASP A 765 -23.68 -28.85 -5.53
C ASP A 765 -24.26 -27.45 -5.84
N LEU A 766 -24.95 -27.32 -6.97
CA LEU A 766 -25.55 -26.05 -7.40
C LEU A 766 -26.78 -25.66 -6.56
N GLU A 767 -27.44 -26.62 -5.91
CA GLU A 767 -28.53 -26.34 -4.97
C GLU A 767 -27.99 -25.90 -3.60
N HIS A 768 -26.78 -26.37 -3.25
CA HIS A 768 -26.14 -26.08 -1.96
C HIS A 768 -24.67 -25.60 -2.13
N PRO A 769 -24.42 -24.51 -2.87
CA PRO A 769 -23.06 -24.12 -3.27
C PRO A 769 -22.19 -23.59 -2.10
N TYR A 770 -22.83 -23.36 -0.95
CA TYR A 770 -22.23 -22.97 0.32
C TYR A 770 -21.64 -24.15 1.12
N LEU A 771 -21.87 -25.39 0.70
CA LEU A 771 -21.36 -26.60 1.37
C LEU A 771 -20.13 -27.15 0.65
N ASN A 772 -19.35 -27.94 1.38
CA ASN A 772 -18.30 -28.80 0.80
C ASN A 772 -18.81 -30.26 0.61
N GLY A 773 -20.08 -30.41 0.22
CA GLY A 773 -20.72 -31.72 -0.03
C GLY A 773 -21.15 -32.51 1.22
N GLY A 774 -21.11 -31.89 2.41
CA GLY A 774 -21.56 -32.48 3.68
C GLY A 774 -23.03 -32.25 4.02
N ASP A 775 -23.42 -32.61 5.25
CA ASP A 775 -24.78 -32.38 5.76
C ASP A 775 -25.05 -30.89 6.02
N ASP A 776 -26.21 -30.43 5.54
CA ASP A 776 -26.70 -29.08 5.82
C ASP A 776 -27.31 -28.98 7.22
N ILE A 777 -26.51 -28.50 8.18
CA ILE A 777 -26.93 -28.29 9.58
C ILE A 777 -27.42 -26.86 9.84
N TYR A 778 -27.45 -26.01 8.82
CA TYR A 778 -27.65 -24.57 8.97
C TYR A 778 -29.14 -24.24 8.86
N SER A 779 -29.80 -23.88 9.95
CA SER A 779 -31.19 -23.42 9.89
C SER A 779 -31.30 -21.90 9.84
N VAL A 780 -32.33 -21.42 9.14
CA VAL A 780 -32.72 -20.01 9.09
C VAL A 780 -32.98 -19.49 10.50
N LEU A 781 -32.55 -18.27 10.81
CA LEU A 781 -32.76 -17.66 12.12
C LEU A 781 -34.24 -17.33 12.31
N SER A 782 -34.81 -17.69 13.47
CA SER A 782 -36.23 -17.42 13.75
C SER A 782 -36.45 -15.94 14.02
N VAL A 783 -37.18 -15.27 13.12
CA VAL A 783 -37.42 -13.81 13.18
C VAL A 783 -38.77 -13.44 13.80
N ASP A 784 -39.54 -14.43 14.26
CA ASP A 784 -40.85 -14.21 14.88
C ASP A 784 -40.71 -14.01 16.40
N GLY A 785 -40.84 -12.76 16.81
CA GLY A 785 -41.05 -12.29 18.19
C GLY A 785 -41.99 -11.10 18.18
#